data_AF-A0A0K2AYK8-F1
#
_entry.id   AF-A0A0K2AYK8-F1
#
_cell.length_a   1.000
_cell.length_b   1.000
_cell.length_c   1.000
_cell.angle_alpha   90.00
_cell.angle_beta   90.00
_cell.angle_gamma   90.00
#
_symmetry.space_group_name_H-M   'P 1'
#
loop_
_entity.id
_entity.type
_entity.pdbx_description
1 polymer ?
#
loop_
_entity_poly.entity_id
_entity_poly.type
_entity_poly.pdbx_seq_one_letter_code
_entity_poly.pdbx_strand_id
1 'polypeptide(L)'
;MGRGEREAVARGARLREAARSLAEDHERAVAAVRAALKPLHDAAVAQALDTIPVARLQDVTGGRLRLGAVEKSGLDTVRAVLDAGPYRLRQIPGVGQRTVDQIVAAARQLAEAAEESAAVHLDVDRPEPRTTALVGALHVLVGAGPQARRAVDAAAGLTRRLDPLLADARPAAGRIGLLLAGRERKNRALEAVAAIRSLTEEADREGTYELLAQASVDLLRGPPGDLAAWTDFELRSAEYYGLLGEIAGRAPDTAAAEGFLPDEIAERVRGLRLDDSHRRVSLRGYQAFGARFALARRRVILGDEMGLGKTIQAIAALAHLAAGGRTHFMVVCPASVLVNWTREIDSRSTLRALPLHGPDRQDAFADWRERGGVAVTTFEALRGFPASAADELGMLVVDEAHSVKNPQALRSQAVDRWAGRCEHVLLMTGTPMENRVAEFRNLVRMLDADVADRLEDGAGLAGSVAFRKAVAPVYLRRNQADVLTELPSLQHTDEWEELSAADQDAYREAVRDGNFMAMRRAAYARPEKSAKLGRLREIVREAGENGLKVIVFSHFRDVLDAVRAALAAEAPDSADASAAASATAPGTGTGTAPDADTASAPDTDAEAVTATVPTPTPTPASGEPAPSAPPGPHGPVFGPLTGSVPPARRQLLVDEFTAVSGPAVLLAQIQAAGVGLNLQAASVVIICEPQIKPTIEHQAVARAHRMGQVRPVRVHRLLATGGVDERMVRMLERKARLFDAYARRSEVAEATPDAVDVSDTDLARRIVEEEQARLGVGDGQPAPAP
;
A
#
# COMPACT_ATOMS: atom_id res chain seq x y z
N MET A 1 1.91 59.65 21.77
CA MET A 1 2.55 58.43 21.21
C MET A 1 2.66 57.40 22.32
N GLY A 2 2.18 56.18 22.12
CA GLY A 2 2.40 55.10 23.07
C GLY A 2 1.23 54.13 23.27
N ARG A 3 -0.01 54.41 22.89
CA ARG A 3 -1.12 53.44 23.06
C ARG A 3 -1.13 52.40 21.94
N GLY A 4 -1.10 52.84 20.69
CA GLY A 4 -1.11 51.96 19.52
C GLY A 4 0.19 51.16 19.32
N GLU A 5 1.32 51.66 19.81
CA GLU A 5 2.60 50.95 19.81
C GLU A 5 2.59 49.84 20.87
N ARG A 6 2.12 50.14 22.09
CA ARG A 6 1.96 49.14 23.15
C ARG A 6 0.96 48.05 22.76
N GLU A 7 -0.13 48.42 22.11
CA GLU A 7 -1.13 47.48 21.63
C GLU A 7 -0.56 46.55 20.54
N ALA A 8 0.18 47.09 19.56
CA ALA A 8 0.86 46.27 18.55
C ALA A 8 1.85 45.28 19.18
N VAL A 9 2.69 45.72 20.12
CA VAL A 9 3.62 44.83 20.85
C VAL A 9 2.86 43.76 21.64
N ALA A 10 1.75 44.12 22.30
CA ALA A 10 0.94 43.17 23.05
C ALA A 10 0.25 42.14 22.14
N ARG A 11 -0.24 42.55 20.96
CA ARG A 11 -0.77 41.63 19.93
C ARG A 11 0.32 40.69 19.42
N GLY A 12 1.49 41.21 19.09
CA GLY A 12 2.64 40.40 18.65
C GLY A 12 3.09 39.40 19.71
N ALA A 13 3.10 39.80 20.99
CA ALA A 13 3.43 38.92 22.10
C ALA A 13 2.41 37.78 22.26
N ARG A 14 1.11 38.06 22.12
CA ARG A 14 0.05 37.02 22.14
C ARG A 14 0.18 36.05 20.96
N LEU A 15 0.46 36.55 19.76
CA LEU A 15 0.66 35.69 18.58
C LEU A 15 1.87 34.78 18.77
N ARG A 16 2.98 35.32 19.28
CA ARG A 16 4.18 34.54 19.60
C ARG A 16 3.89 33.49 20.67
N GLU A 17 3.10 33.83 21.69
CA GLU A 17 2.74 32.91 22.76
C GLU A 17 1.87 31.76 22.25
N ALA A 18 0.86 32.05 21.43
CA ALA A 18 0.06 31.01 20.77
C ALA A 18 0.91 30.09 19.89
N ALA A 19 1.85 30.66 19.13
CA ALA A 19 2.79 29.89 18.32
C ALA A 19 3.70 28.99 19.16
N ARG A 20 4.24 29.49 20.29
CA ARG A 20 5.06 28.68 21.20
C ARG A 20 4.24 27.57 21.87
N SER A 21 3.05 27.89 22.38
CA SER A 21 2.16 26.90 23.00
C SER A 21 1.90 25.74 22.04
N LEU A 22 1.57 26.03 20.78
CA LEU A 22 1.35 24.98 19.77
C LEU A 22 2.60 24.11 19.54
N ALA A 23 3.78 24.74 19.45
CA ALA A 23 5.02 24.01 19.26
C ALA A 23 5.31 23.07 20.45
N GLU A 24 5.07 23.54 21.67
CA GLU A 24 5.22 22.75 22.89
C GLU A 24 4.17 21.62 22.99
N ASP A 25 2.91 21.87 22.62
CA ASP A 25 1.85 20.86 22.54
C ASP A 25 2.26 19.73 21.58
N HIS A 26 2.75 20.10 20.39
CA HIS A 26 3.21 19.15 19.39
C HIS A 26 4.43 18.35 19.88
N GLU A 27 5.41 19.01 20.50
CA GLU A 27 6.60 18.35 21.06
C GLU A 27 6.20 17.33 22.15
N ARG A 28 5.25 17.68 23.01
CA ARG A 28 4.72 16.74 24.03
C ARG A 28 4.05 15.53 23.41
N ALA A 29 3.23 15.72 22.36
CA ALA A 29 2.59 14.62 21.66
C ALA A 29 3.62 13.69 20.99
N VAL A 30 4.64 14.24 20.33
CA VAL A 30 5.75 13.46 19.74
C VAL A 30 6.56 12.73 20.82
N ALA A 31 6.85 13.39 21.94
CA ALA A 31 7.57 12.79 23.06
C ALA A 31 6.79 11.61 23.67
N ALA A 32 5.46 11.71 23.78
CA ALA A 32 4.60 10.62 24.24
C ALA A 32 4.71 9.38 23.32
N VAL A 33 4.70 9.57 22.00
CA VAL A 33 4.91 8.48 21.04
C VAL A 33 6.29 7.85 21.21
N ARG A 34 7.36 8.66 21.31
CA ARG A 34 8.72 8.15 21.50
C ARG A 34 8.85 7.34 22.80
N ALA A 35 8.24 7.82 23.88
CA ALA A 35 8.25 7.14 25.17
C ALA A 35 7.51 5.79 25.11
N ALA A 36 6.37 5.72 24.42
CA ALA A 36 5.61 4.48 24.23
C ALA A 36 6.31 3.50 23.26
N LEU A 37 6.98 4.02 22.23
CA LEU A 37 7.66 3.22 21.20
C LEU A 37 8.92 2.53 21.73
N LYS A 38 9.73 3.25 22.53
CA LYS A 38 11.04 2.76 22.99
C LYS A 38 11.01 1.34 23.57
N PRO A 39 10.18 0.99 24.57
CA PRO A 39 10.17 -0.34 25.15
C PRO A 39 9.69 -1.43 24.17
N LEU A 40 8.81 -1.10 23.22
CA LEU A 40 8.36 -2.03 22.18
C LEU A 40 9.48 -2.30 21.18
N HIS A 41 10.22 -1.26 20.80
CA HIS A 41 11.37 -1.40 19.93
C HIS A 41 12.49 -2.21 20.58
N ASP A 42 12.86 -1.89 21.82
CA ASP A 42 13.91 -2.61 22.55
C ASP A 42 13.57 -4.11 22.64
N ALA A 43 12.28 -4.45 22.82
CA ALA A 43 11.81 -5.83 22.80
C ALA A 43 11.90 -6.48 21.41
N ALA A 44 11.53 -5.76 20.35
CA ALA A 44 11.64 -6.25 18.97
C ALA A 44 13.10 -6.49 18.55
N VAL A 45 14.03 -5.60 18.92
CA VAL A 45 15.47 -5.76 18.69
C VAL A 45 16.00 -6.98 19.43
N ALA A 46 15.59 -7.15 20.69
CA ALA A 46 15.99 -8.30 21.49
C ALA A 46 15.50 -9.62 20.88
N GLN A 47 14.26 -9.67 20.40
CA GLN A 47 13.71 -10.83 19.69
C GLN A 47 14.46 -11.09 18.37
N ALA A 48 14.76 -10.05 17.60
CA ALA A 48 15.53 -10.17 16.36
C ALA A 48 16.92 -10.77 16.65
N LEU A 49 17.64 -10.27 17.65
CA LEU A 49 18.97 -10.77 18.01
C LEU A 49 18.98 -12.21 18.53
N ASP A 50 17.89 -12.66 19.13
CA ASP A 50 17.71 -14.08 19.52
C ASP A 50 17.55 -15.00 18.33
N THR A 51 17.03 -14.50 17.20
CA THR A 51 16.91 -15.31 15.99
C THR A 51 18.20 -15.37 15.16
N ILE A 52 19.17 -14.49 15.40
CA ILE A 52 20.41 -14.43 14.64
C ILE A 52 21.42 -15.42 15.24
N PRO A 53 21.79 -16.50 14.51
CA PRO A 53 22.75 -17.47 15.01
C PRO A 53 24.13 -16.84 15.16
N VAL A 54 24.88 -17.26 16.18
CA VAL A 54 26.25 -16.77 16.45
C VAL A 54 27.17 -16.97 15.24
N ALA A 55 26.94 -17.99 14.42
CA ALA A 55 27.67 -18.25 13.17
C ALA A 55 27.70 -17.04 12.22
N ARG A 56 26.66 -16.18 12.24
CA ARG A 56 26.57 -14.97 11.41
C ARG A 56 27.63 -13.91 11.72
N LEU A 57 28.30 -13.99 12.87
CA LEU A 57 29.43 -13.10 13.19
C LEU A 57 30.62 -13.30 12.21
N GLN A 58 30.72 -14.46 11.56
CA GLN A 58 31.74 -14.72 10.54
C GLN A 58 31.51 -13.88 9.28
N ASP A 59 30.25 -13.65 8.90
CA ASP A 59 29.88 -12.92 7.69
C ASP A 59 30.39 -11.47 7.74
N VAL A 60 30.30 -10.85 8.92
CA VAL A 60 30.71 -9.46 9.16
C VAL A 60 32.24 -9.31 9.22
N THR A 61 32.96 -10.39 9.53
CA THR A 61 34.43 -10.38 9.67
C THR A 61 35.17 -10.99 8.49
N GLY A 62 34.45 -11.32 7.40
CA GLY A 62 35.03 -11.94 6.21
C GLY A 62 35.59 -13.34 6.49
N GLY A 63 34.92 -14.13 7.35
CA GLY A 63 35.27 -15.51 7.64
C GLY A 63 36.49 -15.71 8.56
N ARG A 64 37.00 -14.64 9.18
CA ARG A 64 38.24 -14.69 9.99
C ARG A 64 38.02 -15.14 11.44
N LEU A 65 36.78 -15.14 11.92
CA LEU A 65 36.41 -15.53 13.28
C LEU A 65 36.22 -17.05 13.41
N ARG A 66 36.88 -17.67 14.39
CA ARG A 66 36.63 -19.07 14.78
C ARG A 66 35.67 -19.10 15.96
N LEU A 67 34.45 -19.58 15.73
CA LEU A 67 33.35 -19.52 16.73
C LEU A 67 33.04 -20.85 17.41
N GLY A 68 33.66 -21.95 17.00
CA GLY A 68 33.30 -23.29 17.50
C GLY A 68 33.48 -23.49 19.02
N ALA A 69 34.34 -22.71 19.70
CA ALA A 69 34.46 -22.75 21.17
C ALA A 69 33.31 -21.97 21.86
N VAL A 70 32.80 -20.93 21.21
CA VAL A 70 31.70 -20.08 21.68
C VAL A 70 30.37 -20.82 21.51
N GLU A 71 30.14 -21.44 20.35
CA GLU A 71 28.98 -22.30 20.10
C GLU A 71 28.90 -23.46 21.10
N LYS A 72 30.01 -24.16 21.34
CA LYS A 72 30.06 -25.26 22.32
C LYS A 72 29.81 -24.82 23.77
N SER A 73 29.87 -23.52 24.07
CA SER A 73 29.57 -22.97 25.39
C SER A 73 28.08 -22.65 25.61
N GLY A 74 27.23 -22.94 24.60
CA GLY A 74 25.79 -22.67 24.63
C GLY A 74 25.42 -21.22 24.29
N LEU A 75 26.34 -20.47 23.68
CA LEU A 75 26.10 -19.11 23.19
C LEU A 75 25.74 -19.17 21.70
N ASP A 76 24.54 -19.65 21.41
CA ASP A 76 24.11 -19.98 20.05
C ASP A 76 23.58 -18.76 19.27
N THR A 77 23.30 -17.65 19.95
CA THR A 77 22.70 -16.44 19.37
C THR A 77 23.57 -15.21 19.59
N VAL A 78 23.41 -14.20 18.74
CA VAL A 78 24.11 -12.91 18.88
C VAL A 78 23.72 -12.22 20.20
N ARG A 79 22.45 -12.31 20.61
CA ARG A 79 22.00 -11.79 21.90
C ARG A 79 22.75 -12.44 23.06
N ALA A 80 22.85 -13.78 23.08
CA ALA A 80 23.54 -14.50 24.13
C ALA A 80 25.01 -14.09 24.26
N VAL A 81 25.68 -13.83 23.13
CA VAL A 81 27.05 -13.31 23.09
C VAL A 81 27.17 -11.90 23.69
N LEU A 82 26.24 -11.00 23.35
CA LEU A 82 26.22 -9.64 23.88
C LEU A 82 25.94 -9.63 25.39
N ASP A 83 24.98 -10.43 25.84
CA ASP A 83 24.60 -10.57 27.25
C ASP A 83 25.72 -11.22 28.09
N ALA A 84 26.46 -12.17 27.51
CA ALA A 84 27.63 -12.76 28.16
C ALA A 84 28.74 -11.72 28.40
N GLY A 85 28.91 -10.79 27.47
CA GLY A 85 29.90 -9.72 27.54
C GLY A 85 31.36 -10.19 27.48
N PRO A 86 32.32 -9.25 27.44
CA PRO A 86 33.73 -9.58 27.21
C PRO A 86 34.36 -10.49 28.28
N TYR A 87 33.91 -10.36 29.53
CA TYR A 87 34.44 -11.10 30.66
C TYR A 87 34.12 -12.60 30.56
N ARG A 88 32.85 -12.96 30.35
CA ARG A 88 32.41 -14.36 30.24
C ARG A 88 32.97 -15.02 28.99
N LEU A 89 33.06 -14.28 27.87
CA LEU A 89 33.68 -14.79 26.64
C LEU A 89 35.16 -15.15 26.83
N ARG A 90 35.91 -14.39 27.65
CA ARG A 90 37.31 -14.67 27.97
C ARG A 90 37.50 -15.92 28.84
N GLN A 91 36.46 -16.34 29.57
CA GLN A 91 36.52 -17.59 30.36
C GLN A 91 36.36 -18.85 29.51
N ILE A 92 35.97 -18.72 28.23
CA ILE A 92 35.83 -19.84 27.32
C ILE A 92 37.23 -20.36 26.92
N PRO A 93 37.54 -21.65 27.17
CA PRO A 93 38.83 -22.22 26.81
C PRO A 93 39.15 -22.03 25.32
N GLY A 94 40.32 -21.45 25.02
CA GLY A 94 40.78 -21.21 23.64
C GLY A 94 40.34 -19.87 23.03
N VAL A 95 39.59 -19.03 23.77
CA VAL A 95 39.21 -17.69 23.32
C VAL A 95 40.12 -16.63 23.93
N GLY A 96 41.01 -16.06 23.12
CA GLY A 96 41.94 -15.00 23.54
C GLY A 96 41.33 -13.59 23.47
N GLN A 97 41.98 -12.61 24.09
CA GLN A 97 41.45 -11.23 24.17
C GLN A 97 41.11 -10.62 22.81
N ARG A 98 42.00 -10.77 21.83
CA ARG A 98 41.78 -10.28 20.47
C ARG A 98 40.54 -10.91 19.80
N THR A 99 40.27 -12.17 20.11
CA THR A 99 39.09 -12.89 19.61
C THR A 99 37.82 -12.37 20.28
N VAL A 100 37.85 -12.12 21.60
CA VAL A 100 36.73 -11.47 22.32
C VAL A 100 36.41 -10.11 21.72
N ASP A 101 37.43 -9.27 21.49
CA ASP A 101 37.22 -7.92 20.93
C ASP A 101 36.59 -7.98 19.54
N GLN A 102 37.01 -8.92 18.70
CA GLN A 102 36.43 -9.15 17.37
C GLN A 102 34.99 -9.69 17.43
N ILE A 103 34.71 -10.63 18.34
CA ILE A 103 33.36 -11.18 18.54
C ILE A 103 32.40 -10.07 18.99
N VAL A 104 32.79 -9.29 20.00
CA VAL A 104 31.96 -8.22 20.55
C VAL A 104 31.77 -7.11 19.53
N ALA A 105 32.80 -6.73 18.77
CA ALA A 105 32.66 -5.75 17.69
C ALA A 105 31.69 -6.24 16.60
N ALA A 106 31.83 -7.48 16.13
CA ALA A 106 30.93 -8.06 15.14
C ALA A 106 29.48 -8.17 15.67
N ALA A 107 29.32 -8.55 16.94
CA ALA A 107 28.01 -8.69 17.56
C ALA A 107 27.33 -7.33 17.74
N ARG A 108 28.09 -6.28 18.09
CA ARG A 108 27.58 -4.90 18.14
C ARG A 108 27.17 -4.40 16.76
N GLN A 109 27.95 -4.69 15.72
CA GLN A 109 27.59 -4.32 14.35
C GLN A 109 26.30 -5.01 13.88
N LEU A 110 26.10 -6.29 14.24
CA LEU A 110 24.82 -6.97 13.99
C LEU A 110 23.68 -6.44 14.87
N ALA A 111 23.96 -6.00 16.10
CA ALA A 111 22.97 -5.36 16.96
C ALA A 111 22.54 -3.99 16.43
N GLU A 112 23.47 -3.18 15.95
CA GLU A 112 23.19 -1.90 15.27
C GLU A 112 22.32 -2.15 14.04
N ALA A 113 22.67 -3.13 13.19
CA ALA A 113 21.85 -3.50 12.04
C ALA A 113 20.45 -4.04 12.44
N ALA A 114 20.34 -4.78 13.54
CA ALA A 114 19.06 -5.24 14.08
C ALA A 114 18.23 -4.08 14.65
N GLU A 115 18.86 -3.10 15.29
CA GLU A 115 18.23 -1.87 15.79
C GLU A 115 17.68 -1.01 14.66
N GLU A 116 18.39 -0.94 13.53
CA GLU A 116 17.92 -0.23 12.33
C GLU A 116 16.74 -0.92 11.64
N SER A 117 16.71 -2.26 11.66
CA SER A 117 15.72 -3.06 10.92
C SER A 117 14.50 -3.51 11.73
N ALA A 118 14.57 -3.50 13.08
CA ALA A 118 13.49 -3.97 13.93
C ALA A 118 12.23 -3.11 13.78
N ALA A 119 11.17 -3.68 13.20
CA ALA A 119 9.87 -3.05 13.12
C ALA A 119 9.00 -3.40 14.33
N VAL A 120 8.21 -2.42 14.78
CA VAL A 120 7.17 -2.67 15.79
C VAL A 120 5.88 -2.96 15.04
N HIS A 121 5.35 -4.17 15.22
CA HIS A 121 4.08 -4.59 14.65
C HIS A 121 2.96 -4.43 15.69
N LEU A 122 1.82 -3.89 15.27
CA LEU A 122 0.64 -3.67 16.11
C LEU A 122 -0.41 -4.72 15.75
N ASP A 123 -0.57 -5.72 16.61
CA ASP A 123 -1.58 -6.78 16.47
C ASP A 123 -2.95 -6.25 16.94
N VAL A 124 -3.87 -6.10 15.98
CA VAL A 124 -5.24 -5.59 16.24
C VAL A 124 -6.10 -6.61 16.95
N ASP A 125 -5.84 -7.91 16.75
CA ASP A 125 -6.64 -8.98 17.33
C ASP A 125 -6.19 -9.29 18.77
N ARG A 126 -4.99 -8.86 19.17
CA ARG A 126 -4.43 -9.01 20.52
C ARG A 126 -3.81 -7.70 21.04
N PRO A 127 -4.63 -6.70 21.39
CA PRO A 127 -4.14 -5.45 21.95
C PRO A 127 -3.52 -5.68 23.34
N GLU A 128 -2.24 -5.31 23.49
CA GLU A 128 -1.50 -5.36 24.75
C GLU A 128 -1.42 -3.96 25.38
N PRO A 129 -1.24 -3.82 26.70
CA PRO A 129 -1.16 -2.51 27.34
C PRO A 129 -0.11 -1.57 26.75
N ARG A 130 1.06 -2.11 26.34
CA ARG A 130 2.14 -1.33 25.72
C ARG A 130 1.80 -0.88 24.30
N THR A 131 1.19 -1.75 23.49
CA THR A 131 0.80 -1.42 22.11
C THR A 131 -0.40 -0.47 22.11
N THR A 132 -1.36 -0.64 23.01
CA THR A 132 -2.49 0.29 23.21
C THR A 132 -2.00 1.68 23.60
N ALA A 133 -1.01 1.80 24.49
CA ALA A 133 -0.42 3.10 24.84
C ALA A 133 0.23 3.79 23.63
N LEU A 134 0.93 3.03 22.77
CA LEU A 134 1.50 3.55 21.53
C LEU A 134 0.41 4.00 20.54
N VAL A 135 -0.62 3.19 20.33
CA VAL A 135 -1.76 3.54 19.44
C VAL A 135 -2.46 4.78 19.95
N GLY A 136 -2.72 4.89 21.26
CA GLY A 136 -3.32 6.09 21.86
C GLY A 136 -2.48 7.35 21.69
N ALA A 137 -1.15 7.25 21.85
CA ALA A 137 -0.24 8.38 21.60
C ALA A 137 -0.20 8.79 20.12
N LEU A 138 -0.19 7.82 19.20
CA LEU A 138 -0.25 8.08 17.75
C LEU A 138 -1.59 8.69 17.34
N HIS A 139 -2.70 8.25 17.95
CA HIS A 139 -4.05 8.73 17.65
C HIS A 139 -4.17 10.25 17.77
N VAL A 140 -3.52 10.85 18.78
CA VAL A 140 -3.50 12.31 18.96
C VAL A 140 -2.93 13.02 17.73
N LEU A 141 -1.77 12.57 17.26
CA LEU A 141 -1.09 13.19 16.11
C LEU A 141 -1.80 12.89 14.79
N VAL A 142 -2.35 11.68 14.63
CA VAL A 142 -3.14 11.29 13.44
C VAL A 142 -4.49 12.01 13.40
N GLY A 143 -5.11 12.24 14.56
CA GLY A 143 -6.34 13.02 14.72
C GLY A 143 -6.14 14.50 14.41
N ALA A 144 -5.03 15.10 14.88
CA ALA A 144 -4.66 16.48 14.56
C ALA A 144 -4.33 16.68 13.06
N GLY A 145 -3.90 15.60 12.40
CA GLY A 145 -3.77 15.53 10.95
C GLY A 145 -2.69 16.46 10.37
N PRO A 146 -2.66 16.61 9.04
CA PRO A 146 -1.60 17.36 8.35
C PRO A 146 -1.72 18.88 8.54
N GLN A 147 -2.90 19.39 8.91
CA GLN A 147 -3.11 20.81 9.18
C GLN A 147 -2.37 21.23 10.46
N ALA A 148 -2.34 20.39 11.49
CA ALA A 148 -1.57 20.66 12.70
C ALA A 148 -0.08 20.80 12.40
N ARG A 149 0.47 19.97 11.50
CA ARG A 149 1.87 20.10 11.05
C ARG A 149 2.12 21.45 10.37
N ARG A 150 1.25 21.85 9.44
CA ARG A 150 1.34 23.17 8.77
C ARG A 150 1.25 24.31 9.79
N ALA A 151 0.39 24.19 10.78
CA ALA A 151 0.26 25.15 11.87
C ALA A 151 1.54 25.21 12.73
N VAL A 152 2.18 24.07 13.02
CA VAL A 152 3.46 24.00 13.73
C VAL A 152 4.60 24.64 12.93
N ASP A 153 4.68 24.39 11.62
CA ASP A 153 5.68 25.02 10.75
C ASP A 153 5.47 26.55 10.65
N ALA A 154 4.22 26.98 10.52
CA ALA A 154 3.83 28.39 10.57
C ALA A 154 4.19 29.02 11.93
N ALA A 155 3.90 28.32 13.04
CA ALA A 155 4.26 28.74 14.39
C ALA A 155 5.78 28.89 14.58
N ALA A 156 6.57 27.96 14.04
CA ALA A 156 8.04 28.03 14.07
C ALA A 156 8.56 29.20 13.22
N GLY A 157 7.93 29.49 12.09
CA GLY A 157 8.20 30.67 11.25
C GLY A 157 7.87 31.99 11.96
N LEU A 158 6.68 32.07 12.56
CA LEU A 158 6.22 33.22 13.34
C LEU A 158 7.12 33.47 14.55
N THR A 159 7.48 32.42 15.30
CA THR A 159 8.36 32.55 16.47
C THR A 159 9.73 33.10 16.06
N ARG A 160 10.33 32.56 14.98
CA ARG A 160 11.61 33.07 14.43
C ARG A 160 11.54 34.55 14.01
N ARG A 161 10.41 34.99 13.44
CA ARG A 161 10.23 36.40 13.01
C ARG A 161 9.91 37.32 14.19
N LEU A 162 9.06 36.89 15.12
CA LEU A 162 8.56 37.72 16.22
C LEU A 162 9.55 37.85 17.38
N ASP A 163 10.35 36.83 17.69
CA ASP A 163 11.32 36.88 18.80
C ASP A 163 12.30 38.07 18.73
N PRO A 164 13.02 38.31 17.61
CA PRO A 164 13.92 39.46 17.50
C PRO A 164 13.16 40.79 17.51
N LEU A 165 12.01 40.86 16.82
CA LEU A 165 11.21 42.08 16.76
C LEU A 165 10.64 42.47 18.13
N LEU A 166 10.16 41.51 18.91
CA LEU A 166 9.66 41.75 20.26
C LEU A 166 10.79 42.15 21.22
N ALA A 167 12.02 41.64 21.01
CA ALA A 167 13.19 42.08 21.77
C ALA A 167 13.55 43.55 21.46
N ASP A 168 13.55 43.93 20.18
CA ASP A 168 13.84 45.31 19.74
C ASP A 168 12.73 46.29 20.10
N ALA A 169 11.47 45.85 20.13
CA ALA A 169 10.32 46.66 20.50
C ALA A 169 10.16 46.89 22.02
N ARG A 170 10.96 46.23 22.88
CA ARG A 170 10.91 46.38 24.35
C ARG A 170 10.87 47.83 24.84
N PRO A 171 11.68 48.78 24.32
CA PRO A 171 11.63 50.18 24.76
C PRO A 171 10.29 50.86 24.45
N ALA A 172 9.58 50.43 23.40
CA ALA A 172 8.26 50.95 23.02
C ALA A 172 7.11 50.36 23.83
N ALA A 173 7.36 49.30 24.61
CA ALA A 173 6.36 48.68 25.48
C ALA A 173 6.05 49.50 26.76
N GLY A 174 6.89 50.48 27.12
CA GLY A 174 6.74 51.30 28.33
C GLY A 174 6.90 52.81 28.09
N ARG A 175 6.17 53.64 28.87
CA ARG A 175 6.23 55.11 28.75
C ARG A 175 7.62 55.70 29.00
N ILE A 176 8.37 55.11 29.92
CA ILE A 176 9.70 55.59 30.34
C ILE A 176 10.82 55.01 29.44
N GLY A 177 10.63 53.78 28.93
CA GLY A 177 11.64 53.06 28.14
C GLY A 177 12.03 53.77 26.85
N LEU A 178 11.06 54.34 26.13
CA LEU A 178 11.31 55.07 24.87
C LEU A 178 11.90 56.47 25.09
N LEU A 179 11.68 57.06 26.28
CA LEU A 179 12.19 58.37 26.69
C LEU A 179 13.67 58.30 27.11
N LEU A 180 14.09 57.17 27.70
CA LEU A 180 15.48 56.91 28.11
C LEU A 180 16.33 56.26 27.02
N ALA A 181 15.73 55.88 25.88
CA ALA A 181 16.44 55.25 24.77
C ALA A 181 17.13 56.28 23.87
N GLY A 182 18.40 56.03 23.52
CA GLY A 182 19.11 56.81 22.51
C GLY A 182 18.45 56.76 21.13
N ARG A 183 18.79 57.72 20.25
CA ARG A 183 18.12 57.94 18.95
C ARG A 183 18.07 56.69 18.05
N GLU A 184 19.17 55.96 17.95
CA GLU A 184 19.22 54.68 17.19
C GLU A 184 18.34 53.59 17.80
N ARG A 185 18.34 53.45 19.13
CA ARG A 185 17.54 52.44 19.84
C ARG A 185 16.05 52.74 19.73
N LYS A 186 15.68 54.02 19.71
CA LYS A 186 14.30 54.48 19.48
C LYS A 186 13.83 54.20 18.05
N ASN A 187 14.66 54.44 17.04
CA ASN A 187 14.32 54.13 15.64
C ASN A 187 14.11 52.63 15.44
N ARG A 188 15.04 51.78 15.91
CA ARG A 188 14.89 50.32 15.86
C ARG A 188 13.61 49.82 16.54
N ALA A 189 13.28 50.38 17.70
CA ALA A 189 12.05 50.00 18.40
C ALA A 189 10.78 50.37 17.61
N LEU A 190 10.75 51.52 16.92
CA LEU A 190 9.61 51.94 16.11
C LEU A 190 9.49 51.11 14.82
N GLU A 191 10.61 50.79 14.17
CA GLU A 191 10.65 49.88 13.01
C GLU A 191 10.14 48.48 13.39
N ALA A 192 10.60 47.95 14.54
CA ALA A 192 10.13 46.67 15.05
C ALA A 192 8.63 46.68 15.36
N VAL A 193 8.10 47.76 15.95
CA VAL A 193 6.65 47.92 16.19
C VAL A 193 5.86 47.93 14.89
N ALA A 194 6.35 48.60 13.85
CA ALA A 194 5.70 48.63 12.54
C ALA A 194 5.69 47.24 11.88
N ALA A 195 6.81 46.51 11.95
CA ALA A 195 6.91 45.14 11.45
C ALA A 195 5.99 44.18 12.23
N ILE A 196 5.92 44.29 13.56
CA ILE A 196 4.99 43.50 14.38
C ILE A 196 3.55 43.79 13.99
N ARG A 197 3.18 45.06 13.78
CA ARG A 197 1.82 45.43 13.36
C ARG A 197 1.46 44.75 12.03
N SER A 198 2.33 44.86 11.02
CA SER A 198 2.13 44.22 9.72
C SER A 198 1.96 42.70 9.86
N LEU A 199 2.80 42.05 10.67
CA LEU A 199 2.71 40.60 10.94
C LEU A 199 1.39 40.21 11.59
N THR A 200 0.92 40.99 12.57
CA THR A 200 -0.34 40.68 13.25
C THR A 200 -1.56 40.92 12.35
N GLU A 201 -1.53 41.94 11.48
CA GLU A 201 -2.60 42.21 10.51
C GLU A 201 -2.63 41.17 9.38
N GLU A 202 -1.46 40.66 8.96
CA GLU A 202 -1.34 39.52 8.06
C GLU A 202 -1.94 38.25 8.72
N ALA A 203 -1.52 37.94 9.95
CA ALA A 203 -2.03 36.80 10.70
C ALA A 203 -3.55 36.84 10.93
N ASP A 204 -4.12 38.03 11.14
CA ASP A 204 -5.58 38.20 11.24
C ASP A 204 -6.28 37.91 9.92
N ARG A 205 -5.77 38.46 8.80
CA ARG A 205 -6.36 38.26 7.47
C ARG A 205 -6.31 36.80 7.03
N GLU A 206 -5.27 36.07 7.43
CA GLU A 206 -5.07 34.67 7.11
C GLU A 206 -5.72 33.71 8.12
N GLY A 207 -6.36 34.21 9.18
CA GLY A 207 -6.96 33.36 10.22
C GLY A 207 -5.93 32.55 11.01
N THR A 208 -4.68 33.00 11.10
CA THR A 208 -3.59 32.24 11.71
C THR A 208 -3.83 31.96 13.19
N TYR A 209 -4.44 32.90 13.93
CA TYR A 209 -4.78 32.67 15.34
C TYR A 209 -5.73 31.48 15.52
N GLU A 210 -6.76 31.39 14.69
CA GLU A 210 -7.74 30.31 14.73
C GLU A 210 -7.08 28.99 14.34
N LEU A 211 -6.22 29.00 13.31
CA LEU A 211 -5.44 27.84 12.89
C LEU A 211 -4.54 27.33 14.03
N LEU A 212 -3.79 28.21 14.70
CA LEU A 212 -2.90 27.83 15.80
C LEU A 212 -3.68 27.27 16.99
N ALA A 213 -4.80 27.91 17.36
CA ALA A 213 -5.64 27.48 18.47
C ALA A 213 -6.32 26.13 18.18
N GLN A 214 -6.86 25.96 16.97
CA GLN A 214 -7.49 24.72 16.55
C GLN A 214 -6.49 23.56 16.56
N ALA A 215 -5.30 23.76 15.98
CA ALA A 215 -4.24 22.74 15.98
C ALA A 215 -3.81 22.35 17.40
N SER A 216 -3.73 23.32 18.33
CA SER A 216 -3.41 23.06 19.74
C SER A 216 -4.51 22.23 20.42
N VAL A 217 -5.79 22.58 20.21
CA VAL A 217 -6.93 21.81 20.72
C VAL A 217 -6.91 20.37 20.20
N ASP A 218 -6.62 20.18 18.92
CA ASP A 218 -6.59 18.85 18.32
C ASP A 218 -5.43 18.01 18.85
N LEU A 219 -4.25 18.61 19.12
CA LEU A 219 -3.11 17.95 19.75
C LEU A 219 -3.31 17.63 21.24
N LEU A 220 -4.27 18.28 21.90
CA LEU A 220 -4.64 18.00 23.29
C LEU A 220 -5.79 17.00 23.40
N ARG A 221 -6.44 16.66 22.27
CA ARG A 221 -7.56 15.72 22.23
C ARG A 221 -7.06 14.29 22.11
N GLY A 222 -7.15 13.54 23.20
CA GLY A 222 -6.92 12.09 23.21
C GLY A 222 -8.08 11.29 22.59
N PRO A 223 -7.87 9.98 22.32
CA PRO A 223 -8.95 9.11 21.89
C PRO A 223 -10.02 9.02 22.99
N PRO A 224 -11.31 8.84 22.63
CA PRO A 224 -12.40 8.69 23.60
C PRO A 224 -12.31 7.38 24.41
N GLY A 225 -11.46 6.44 23.98
CA GLY A 225 -11.12 5.21 24.70
C GLY A 225 -10.25 4.28 23.83
N ASP A 226 -9.71 3.22 24.43
CA ASP A 226 -8.79 2.29 23.77
C ASP A 226 -9.42 1.63 22.54
N LEU A 227 -10.68 1.17 22.65
CA LEU A 227 -11.39 0.55 21.53
C LEU A 227 -11.51 1.50 20.34
N ALA A 228 -11.86 2.77 20.58
CA ALA A 228 -11.99 3.75 19.52
C ALA A 228 -10.63 4.06 18.85
N ALA A 229 -9.55 4.08 19.62
CA ALA A 229 -8.20 4.25 19.08
C ALA A 229 -7.81 3.08 18.17
N TRP A 230 -8.12 1.84 18.57
CA TRP A 230 -7.86 0.64 17.77
C TRP A 230 -8.74 0.54 16.53
N THR A 231 -10.04 0.89 16.62
CA THR A 231 -10.91 0.97 15.44
C THR A 231 -10.42 2.01 14.44
N ASP A 232 -9.99 3.18 14.93
CA ASP A 232 -9.42 4.21 14.08
C ASP A 232 -8.08 3.78 13.46
N PHE A 233 -7.23 3.09 14.23
CA PHE A 233 -6.01 2.48 13.73
C PHE A 233 -6.29 1.47 12.62
N GLU A 234 -7.27 0.57 12.78
CA GLU A 234 -7.61 -0.42 11.76
C GLU A 234 -8.06 0.24 10.44
N LEU A 235 -8.81 1.32 10.52
CA LEU A 235 -9.27 2.08 9.35
C LEU A 235 -8.16 2.93 8.70
N ARG A 236 -7.24 3.47 9.49
CA ARG A 236 -6.20 4.44 9.06
C ARG A 236 -4.77 3.95 9.30
N SER A 237 -4.54 2.64 9.34
CA SER A 237 -3.26 2.04 9.75
C SER A 237 -2.06 2.56 8.96
N ALA A 238 -2.26 2.87 7.67
CA ALA A 238 -1.24 3.46 6.81
C ALA A 238 -0.73 4.82 7.32
N GLU A 239 -1.62 5.66 7.88
CA GLU A 239 -1.27 6.96 8.46
C GLU A 239 -0.49 6.79 9.77
N TYR A 240 -0.94 5.88 10.63
CA TYR A 240 -0.29 5.55 11.90
C TYR A 240 1.14 5.05 11.68
N TYR A 241 1.32 4.05 10.81
CA TYR A 241 2.64 3.52 10.50
C TYR A 241 3.51 4.51 9.70
N GLY A 242 2.90 5.41 8.92
CA GLY A 242 3.62 6.49 8.26
C GLY A 242 4.22 7.48 9.26
N LEU A 243 3.41 7.90 10.24
CA LEU A 243 3.83 8.77 11.33
C LEU A 243 4.83 8.08 12.26
N LEU A 244 4.62 6.80 12.57
CA LEU A 244 5.53 6.02 13.40
C LEU A 244 6.93 5.95 12.77
N GLY A 245 7.01 5.68 11.45
CA GLY A 245 8.27 5.69 10.72
C GLY A 245 8.96 7.06 10.74
N GLU A 246 8.19 8.14 10.62
CA GLU A 246 8.71 9.50 10.72
C GLU A 246 9.29 9.81 12.12
N ILE A 247 8.55 9.49 13.20
CA ILE A 247 8.94 9.80 14.57
C ILE A 247 10.10 8.93 15.05
N ALA A 248 10.13 7.65 14.63
CA ALA A 248 11.20 6.72 14.96
C ALA A 248 12.53 7.11 14.31
N GLY A 249 12.52 7.99 13.30
CA GLY A 249 13.73 8.38 12.56
C GLY A 249 14.34 7.21 11.79
N ARG A 250 13.61 6.10 11.62
CA ARG A 250 14.08 4.93 10.88
C ARG A 250 14.02 5.25 9.40
N ALA A 251 15.18 5.52 8.81
CA ALA A 251 15.34 5.23 7.41
C ALA A 251 15.33 3.70 7.29
N PRO A 252 14.44 3.07 6.49
CA PRO A 252 14.70 1.71 6.02
C PRO A 252 16.11 1.67 5.42
N ASP A 253 16.76 0.49 5.32
CA ASP A 253 18.10 0.33 4.71
C ASP A 253 18.24 1.34 3.59
N THR A 254 19.04 2.39 3.82
CA THR A 254 18.91 3.62 3.03
C THR A 254 19.22 3.30 1.57
N ALA A 255 20.11 2.34 1.33
CA ALA A 255 20.37 1.81 0.00
C ALA A 255 19.12 1.14 -0.60
N ALA A 256 18.40 0.31 0.15
CA ALA A 256 17.19 -0.34 -0.34
C ALA A 256 16.00 0.63 -0.54
N ALA A 257 15.83 1.59 0.36
CA ALA A 257 14.82 2.65 0.27
C ALA A 257 15.05 3.58 -0.94
N GLU A 258 16.30 3.71 -1.36
CA GLU A 258 16.75 4.45 -2.54
C GLU A 258 16.87 3.57 -3.79
N GLY A 259 16.53 2.28 -3.70
CA GLY A 259 16.57 1.34 -4.83
C GLY A 259 17.98 1.02 -5.34
N PHE A 260 18.98 1.13 -4.46
CA PHE A 260 20.40 0.91 -4.71
C PHE A 260 20.96 1.79 -5.83
N LEU A 261 20.48 3.04 -5.91
CA LEU A 261 20.98 4.02 -6.85
C LEU A 261 22.45 4.38 -6.56
N PRO A 262 23.23 4.75 -7.58
CA PRO A 262 24.54 5.35 -7.38
C PRO A 262 24.46 6.62 -6.53
N ASP A 263 25.44 6.84 -5.63
CA ASP A 263 25.46 7.94 -4.67
C ASP A 263 25.22 9.32 -5.30
N GLU A 264 25.82 9.60 -6.46
CA GLU A 264 25.64 10.88 -7.16
C GLU A 264 24.17 11.16 -7.53
N ILE A 265 23.41 10.12 -7.87
CA ILE A 265 21.99 10.24 -8.19
C ILE A 265 21.20 10.39 -6.89
N ALA A 266 21.49 9.56 -5.89
CA ALA A 266 20.81 9.59 -4.60
C ALA A 266 20.94 10.95 -3.90
N GLU A 267 22.14 11.53 -3.84
CA GLU A 267 22.39 12.85 -3.26
C GLU A 267 21.60 13.96 -3.95
N ARG A 268 21.55 13.94 -5.28
CA ARG A 268 20.77 14.93 -6.05
C ARG A 268 19.28 14.83 -5.75
N VAL A 269 18.78 13.60 -5.58
CA VAL A 269 17.38 13.34 -5.21
C VAL A 269 17.11 13.81 -3.78
N ARG A 270 18.01 13.52 -2.83
CA ARG A 270 17.89 13.96 -1.43
C ARG A 270 17.92 15.49 -1.28
N GLY A 271 18.68 16.18 -2.13
CA GLY A 271 18.74 17.64 -2.15
C GLY A 271 17.42 18.33 -2.54
N LEU A 272 16.49 17.62 -3.22
CA LEU A 272 15.21 18.18 -3.63
C LEU A 272 14.20 18.18 -2.47
N ARG A 273 13.74 19.37 -2.06
CA ARG A 273 12.65 19.50 -1.08
C ARG A 273 11.30 19.48 -1.79
N LEU A 274 10.42 18.61 -1.32
CA LEU A 274 9.04 18.55 -1.81
C LEU A 274 8.23 19.68 -1.18
N ASP A 275 7.62 20.49 -2.03
CA ASP A 275 6.55 21.40 -1.66
C ASP A 275 5.26 20.60 -1.45
N ASP A 276 4.65 20.75 -0.28
CA ASP A 276 3.46 20.03 0.16
C ASP A 276 2.19 20.89 0.20
N SER A 277 2.23 22.10 -0.36
CA SER A 277 1.10 23.05 -0.39
C SER A 277 -0.19 22.40 -0.90
N HIS A 278 -0.09 21.63 -1.99
CA HIS A 278 -1.22 20.94 -2.62
C HIS A 278 -1.41 19.48 -2.16
N ARG A 279 -0.61 18.97 -1.22
CA ARG A 279 -0.68 17.58 -0.73
C ARG A 279 -1.43 17.52 0.61
N ARG A 280 -2.38 16.58 0.74
CA ARG A 280 -3.22 16.39 1.94
C ARG A 280 -2.79 15.26 2.86
N VAL A 281 -1.79 14.46 2.49
CA VAL A 281 -1.34 13.30 3.26
C VAL A 281 0.17 13.32 3.51
N SER A 282 0.64 12.61 4.54
CA SER A 282 2.06 12.39 4.77
C SER A 282 2.61 11.33 3.80
N LEU A 283 3.92 11.38 3.55
CA LEU A 283 4.64 10.39 2.75
C LEU A 283 5.62 9.65 3.65
N ARG A 284 5.77 8.35 3.42
CA ARG A 284 6.89 7.59 3.98
C ARG A 284 8.20 8.04 3.34
N GLY A 285 9.33 7.80 4.02
CA GLY A 285 10.65 8.19 3.54
C GLY A 285 10.92 7.72 2.10
N TYR A 286 10.67 6.45 1.81
CA TYR A 286 10.83 5.91 0.46
C TYR A 286 9.83 6.54 -0.54
N GLN A 287 8.58 6.82 -0.15
CA GLN A 287 7.61 7.46 -1.04
C GLN A 287 8.04 8.88 -1.41
N ALA A 288 8.51 9.65 -0.42
CA ALA A 288 9.07 10.98 -0.64
C ALA A 288 10.30 10.90 -1.56
N PHE A 289 11.18 9.91 -1.37
CA PHE A 289 12.32 9.69 -2.24
C PHE A 289 11.91 9.38 -3.69
N GLY A 290 10.91 8.53 -3.91
CA GLY A 290 10.46 8.19 -5.26
C GLY A 290 9.77 9.36 -5.98
N ALA A 291 9.02 10.20 -5.25
CA ALA A 291 8.50 11.45 -5.80
C ALA A 291 9.63 12.42 -6.20
N ARG A 292 10.64 12.60 -5.33
CA ARG A 292 11.84 13.40 -5.64
C ARG A 292 12.62 12.84 -6.81
N PHE A 293 12.72 11.51 -6.94
CA PHE A 293 13.38 10.85 -8.06
C PHE A 293 12.70 11.20 -9.37
N ALA A 294 11.37 11.11 -9.44
CA ALA A 294 10.59 11.49 -10.61
C ALA A 294 10.78 12.96 -11.00
N LEU A 295 10.86 13.86 -10.02
CA LEU A 295 11.08 15.29 -10.24
C LEU A 295 12.53 15.62 -10.68
N ALA A 296 13.52 15.04 -10.00
CA ALA A 296 14.93 15.31 -10.25
C ALA A 296 15.42 14.76 -11.60
N ARG A 297 14.87 13.62 -12.03
CA ARG A 297 15.24 12.94 -13.29
C ARG A 297 14.28 13.25 -14.44
N ARG A 298 13.11 13.80 -14.14
CA ARG A 298 12.03 14.23 -15.07
C ARG A 298 11.37 13.11 -15.86
N ARG A 299 12.16 12.23 -16.48
CA ARG A 299 11.68 11.11 -17.33
C ARG A 299 12.14 9.79 -16.73
N VAL A 300 11.23 9.08 -16.08
CA VAL A 300 11.57 7.89 -15.27
C VAL A 300 10.53 6.78 -15.35
N ILE A 301 10.98 5.58 -14.99
CA ILE A 301 10.19 4.40 -14.66
C ILE A 301 10.26 4.19 -13.15
N LEU A 302 9.10 4.25 -12.49
CA LEU A 302 8.93 3.81 -11.11
C LEU A 302 8.45 2.35 -11.10
N GLY A 303 9.42 1.47 -10.88
CA GLY A 303 9.29 0.00 -10.85
C GLY A 303 8.99 -0.60 -9.49
N ASP A 304 8.59 0.21 -8.51
CA ASP A 304 8.26 -0.25 -7.17
C ASP A 304 7.29 -1.44 -7.18
N GLU A 305 7.50 -2.38 -6.26
CA GLU A 305 6.57 -3.48 -6.03
C GLU A 305 5.14 -2.98 -5.76
N MET A 306 4.18 -3.85 -6.02
CA MET A 306 2.77 -3.55 -5.78
C MET A 306 2.53 -3.31 -4.29
N GLY A 307 1.62 -2.39 -3.96
CA GLY A 307 1.34 -2.04 -2.57
C GLY A 307 2.23 -0.93 -1.97
N LEU A 308 3.35 -0.55 -2.61
CA LEU A 308 4.24 0.52 -2.12
C LEU A 308 3.69 1.96 -2.26
N GLY A 309 2.57 2.14 -2.94
CA GLY A 309 1.92 3.45 -3.09
C GLY A 309 2.49 4.29 -4.24
N LYS A 310 2.70 3.70 -5.42
CA LYS A 310 3.13 4.43 -6.64
C LYS A 310 2.20 5.61 -6.97
N THR A 311 0.88 5.42 -6.80
CA THR A 311 -0.14 6.46 -7.00
C THR A 311 0.12 7.70 -6.14
N ILE A 312 0.38 7.54 -4.84
CA ILE A 312 0.64 8.69 -3.96
C ILE A 312 2.01 9.34 -4.24
N GLN A 313 3.00 8.57 -4.71
CA GLN A 313 4.28 9.15 -5.15
C GLN A 313 4.09 10.04 -6.39
N ALA A 314 3.28 9.58 -7.36
CA ALA A 314 2.93 10.38 -8.52
C ALA A 314 2.13 11.63 -8.12
N ILE A 315 1.08 11.51 -7.29
CA ILE A 315 0.30 12.65 -6.80
C ILE A 315 1.19 13.66 -6.07
N ALA A 316 2.16 13.21 -5.28
CA ALA A 316 3.12 14.10 -4.62
C ALA A 316 4.00 14.87 -5.63
N ALA A 317 4.43 14.24 -6.72
CA ALA A 317 5.15 14.91 -7.79
C ALA A 317 4.26 15.94 -8.52
N LEU A 318 3.00 15.60 -8.81
CA LEU A 318 2.03 16.53 -9.41
C LEU A 318 1.78 17.74 -8.50
N ALA A 319 1.55 17.51 -7.21
CA ALA A 319 1.32 18.55 -6.22
C ALA A 319 2.51 19.51 -6.10
N HIS A 320 3.74 18.99 -6.14
CA HIS A 320 4.95 19.80 -6.14
C HIS A 320 5.06 20.69 -7.38
N LEU A 321 4.83 20.13 -8.57
CA LEU A 321 4.85 20.90 -9.82
C LEU A 321 3.74 21.95 -9.85
N ALA A 322 2.58 21.65 -9.26
CA ALA A 322 1.48 22.60 -9.12
C ALA A 322 1.85 23.78 -8.22
N ALA A 323 2.55 23.52 -7.12
CA ALA A 323 3.07 24.60 -6.26
C ALA A 323 4.11 25.46 -7.00
N GLY A 324 4.84 24.87 -7.96
CA GLY A 324 5.70 25.57 -8.91
C GLY A 324 4.97 26.29 -10.05
N GLY A 325 3.64 26.32 -10.05
CA GLY A 325 2.83 27.04 -11.04
C GLY A 325 2.38 26.23 -12.26
N ARG A 326 2.67 24.93 -12.34
CA ARG A 326 2.15 24.07 -13.42
C ARG A 326 0.67 23.76 -13.18
N THR A 327 -0.16 23.93 -14.20
CA THR A 327 -1.62 23.78 -14.06
C THR A 327 -2.19 22.53 -14.73
N HIS A 328 -1.52 21.96 -15.72
CA HIS A 328 -2.07 20.88 -16.56
C HIS A 328 -1.29 19.58 -16.37
N PHE A 329 -1.97 18.50 -15.99
CA PHE A 329 -1.40 17.17 -15.80
C PHE A 329 -2.26 16.09 -16.46
N MET A 330 -1.66 14.95 -16.81
CA MET A 330 -2.34 13.85 -17.49
C MET A 330 -1.91 12.52 -16.89
N VAL A 331 -2.90 11.69 -16.54
CA VAL A 331 -2.73 10.31 -16.08
C VAL A 331 -3.37 9.38 -17.11
N VAL A 332 -2.58 8.46 -17.67
CA VAL A 332 -3.04 7.41 -18.58
C VAL A 332 -2.99 6.09 -17.82
N CYS A 333 -4.12 5.41 -17.69
CA CYS A 333 -4.23 4.20 -16.88
C CYS A 333 -5.22 3.17 -17.47
N PRO A 334 -5.23 1.91 -17.00
CA PRO A 334 -6.29 0.97 -17.34
C PRO A 334 -7.68 1.48 -16.93
N ALA A 335 -8.72 1.14 -17.70
CA ALA A 335 -10.09 1.56 -17.40
C ALA A 335 -10.57 1.15 -15.99
N SER A 336 -10.06 0.03 -15.47
CA SER A 336 -10.40 -0.48 -14.13
C SER A 336 -9.88 0.38 -12.98
N VAL A 337 -8.81 1.16 -13.17
CA VAL A 337 -8.21 2.00 -12.10
C VAL A 337 -8.55 3.47 -12.24
N LEU A 338 -9.24 3.88 -13.31
CA LEU A 338 -9.55 5.28 -13.59
C LEU A 338 -10.31 5.95 -12.44
N VAL A 339 -11.35 5.28 -11.92
CA VAL A 339 -12.14 5.80 -10.80
C VAL A 339 -11.29 5.90 -9.52
N ASN A 340 -10.42 4.91 -9.28
CA ASN A 340 -9.51 4.93 -8.14
C ASN A 340 -8.54 6.13 -8.22
N TRP A 341 -7.99 6.41 -9.41
CA TRP A 341 -7.13 7.58 -9.63
C TRP A 341 -7.84 8.89 -9.30
N THR A 342 -9.05 9.10 -9.83
CA THR A 342 -9.85 10.30 -9.54
C THR A 342 -10.05 10.47 -8.03
N ARG A 343 -10.48 9.41 -7.35
CA ARG A 343 -10.67 9.42 -5.88
C ARG A 343 -9.38 9.70 -5.12
N GLU A 344 -8.27 9.09 -5.50
CA GLU A 344 -6.98 9.29 -4.82
C GLU A 344 -6.44 10.71 -5.03
N ILE A 345 -6.61 11.31 -6.22
CA ILE A 345 -6.24 12.70 -6.47
C ILE A 345 -7.05 13.63 -5.57
N ASP A 346 -8.38 13.50 -5.56
CA ASP A 346 -9.26 14.39 -4.79
C ASP A 346 -9.07 14.23 -3.27
N SER A 347 -8.86 13.00 -2.79
CA SER A 347 -8.67 12.73 -1.35
C SER A 347 -7.28 13.12 -0.85
N ARG A 348 -6.23 12.92 -1.65
CA ARG A 348 -4.84 13.08 -1.21
C ARG A 348 -4.18 14.39 -1.65
N SER A 349 -4.87 15.20 -2.44
CA SER A 349 -4.38 16.51 -2.89
C SER A 349 -5.50 17.56 -2.96
N THR A 350 -5.13 18.81 -3.22
CA THR A 350 -6.09 19.88 -3.55
C THR A 350 -6.29 20.01 -5.07
N LEU A 351 -5.70 19.12 -5.87
CA LEU A 351 -5.78 19.19 -7.33
C LEU A 351 -7.14 18.70 -7.81
N ARG A 352 -7.65 19.32 -8.87
CA ARG A 352 -8.91 18.93 -9.50
C ARG A 352 -8.69 17.73 -10.43
N ALA A 353 -9.36 16.61 -10.17
CA ALA A 353 -9.37 15.46 -11.09
C ALA A 353 -10.46 15.59 -12.17
N LEU A 354 -10.15 15.26 -13.42
CA LEU A 354 -11.11 15.22 -14.53
C LEU A 354 -11.04 13.87 -15.28
N PRO A 355 -12.08 13.01 -15.17
CA PRO A 355 -12.12 11.79 -15.96
C PRO A 355 -12.42 12.08 -17.44
N LEU A 356 -11.46 11.80 -18.32
CA LEU A 356 -11.60 11.90 -19.78
C LEU A 356 -12.03 10.55 -20.37
N HIS A 357 -13.22 10.09 -19.99
CA HIS A 357 -13.79 8.81 -20.40
C HIS A 357 -15.30 8.92 -20.63
N GLY A 358 -15.86 7.99 -21.40
CA GLY A 358 -17.29 7.99 -21.72
C GLY A 358 -17.66 8.93 -22.90
N PRO A 359 -18.96 9.20 -23.10
CA PRO A 359 -19.46 10.02 -24.20
C PRO A 359 -18.97 11.47 -24.12
N ASP A 360 -18.92 12.06 -22.92
CA ASP A 360 -18.62 13.48 -22.69
C ASP A 360 -17.12 13.79 -22.61
N ARG A 361 -16.27 12.83 -22.99
CA ARG A 361 -14.81 12.93 -22.85
C ARG A 361 -14.18 14.10 -23.61
N GLN A 362 -14.81 14.56 -24.70
CA GLN A 362 -14.31 15.70 -25.47
C GLN A 362 -14.61 17.03 -24.78
N ASP A 363 -15.79 17.17 -24.16
CA ASP A 363 -16.15 18.35 -23.37
C ASP A 363 -15.28 18.45 -22.13
N ALA A 364 -15.05 17.32 -21.43
CA ALA A 364 -14.13 17.26 -20.30
C ALA A 364 -12.68 17.61 -20.71
N PHE A 365 -12.27 17.26 -21.93
CA PHE A 365 -10.94 17.62 -22.45
C PHE A 365 -10.84 19.11 -22.75
N ALA A 366 -11.86 19.71 -23.38
CA ALA A 366 -11.92 21.14 -23.61
C ALA A 366 -11.86 21.93 -22.28
N ASP A 367 -12.61 21.45 -21.29
CA ASP A 367 -12.61 22.01 -19.94
C ASP A 367 -11.25 21.93 -19.24
N TRP A 368 -10.58 20.78 -19.35
CA TRP A 368 -9.22 20.62 -18.83
C TRP A 368 -8.23 21.57 -19.52
N ARG A 369 -8.35 21.79 -20.83
CA ARG A 369 -7.48 22.74 -21.54
C ARG A 369 -7.66 24.17 -21.04
N GLU A 370 -8.89 24.58 -20.77
CA GLU A 370 -9.18 25.95 -20.30
C GLU A 370 -8.76 26.16 -18.84
N ARG A 371 -9.10 25.24 -17.93
CA ARG A 371 -8.99 25.46 -16.48
C ARG A 371 -7.86 24.70 -15.79
N GLY A 372 -7.18 23.80 -16.51
CA GLY A 372 -6.18 22.91 -15.94
C GLY A 372 -6.78 21.84 -15.00
N GLY A 373 -5.89 21.18 -14.26
CA GLY A 373 -6.17 20.04 -13.40
C GLY A 373 -5.46 18.77 -13.88
N VAL A 374 -5.86 17.65 -13.27
CA VAL A 374 -5.34 16.32 -13.57
C VAL A 374 -6.36 15.57 -14.42
N ALA A 375 -6.11 15.52 -15.73
CA ALA A 375 -6.89 14.70 -16.64
C ALA A 375 -6.56 13.21 -16.44
N VAL A 376 -7.57 12.37 -16.24
CA VAL A 376 -7.42 10.92 -16.05
C VAL A 376 -8.09 10.20 -17.21
N THR A 377 -7.32 9.50 -18.04
CA THR A 377 -7.80 8.85 -19.26
C THR A 377 -7.30 7.41 -19.39
N THR A 378 -7.81 6.71 -20.39
CA THR A 378 -7.39 5.34 -20.72
C THR A 378 -6.49 5.31 -21.94
N PHE A 379 -5.70 4.24 -22.07
CA PHE A 379 -4.85 4.01 -23.25
C PHE A 379 -5.60 4.10 -24.59
N GLU A 380 -6.86 3.66 -24.62
CA GLU A 380 -7.69 3.71 -25.82
C GLU A 380 -8.23 5.11 -26.07
N ALA A 381 -8.72 5.78 -25.02
CA ALA A 381 -9.28 7.12 -25.12
C ALA A 381 -8.23 8.17 -25.49
N LEU A 382 -6.98 8.03 -25.01
CA LEU A 382 -5.86 8.92 -25.30
C LEU A 382 -5.65 9.17 -26.81
N ARG A 383 -5.93 8.15 -27.64
CA ARG A 383 -5.80 8.22 -29.10
C ARG A 383 -6.72 9.25 -29.74
N GLY A 384 -7.84 9.58 -29.09
CA GLY A 384 -8.84 10.52 -29.57
C GLY A 384 -8.52 11.97 -29.23
N PHE A 385 -7.42 12.26 -28.54
CA PHE A 385 -7.02 13.61 -28.15
C PHE A 385 -5.78 14.09 -28.92
N PRO A 386 -5.71 15.39 -29.25
CA PRO A 386 -4.58 15.96 -29.98
C PRO A 386 -3.34 16.02 -29.09
N ALA A 387 -2.26 15.35 -29.52
CA ALA A 387 -0.99 15.31 -28.78
C ALA A 387 -0.30 16.68 -28.66
N SER A 388 -0.72 17.70 -29.41
CA SER A 388 -0.22 19.08 -29.24
C SER A 388 -0.56 19.66 -27.86
N ALA A 389 -1.61 19.17 -27.19
CA ALA A 389 -1.91 19.58 -25.82
C ALA A 389 -0.85 19.10 -24.80
N ALA A 390 0.06 18.20 -25.20
CA ALA A 390 1.18 17.78 -24.36
C ALA A 390 2.21 18.91 -24.13
N ASP A 391 2.23 19.95 -24.98
CA ASP A 391 3.19 21.06 -24.88
C ASP A 391 2.95 21.93 -23.63
N GLU A 392 1.70 21.98 -23.15
CA GLU A 392 1.27 22.70 -21.95
C GLU A 392 1.39 21.81 -20.68
N LEU A 393 1.73 20.53 -20.85
CA LEU A 393 1.65 19.52 -19.81
C LEU A 393 2.82 19.60 -18.83
N GLY A 394 2.51 19.81 -17.55
CA GLY A 394 3.48 19.78 -16.47
C GLY A 394 4.08 18.40 -16.23
N MET A 395 3.28 17.33 -16.34
CA MET A 395 3.72 15.94 -16.25
C MET A 395 2.73 14.97 -16.91
N LEU A 396 3.26 13.98 -17.63
CA LEU A 396 2.55 12.80 -18.11
C LEU A 396 2.84 11.59 -17.19
N VAL A 397 1.81 11.03 -16.59
CA VAL A 397 1.88 9.81 -15.78
C VAL A 397 1.25 8.66 -16.56
N VAL A 398 1.94 7.53 -16.68
CA VAL A 398 1.44 6.33 -17.35
C VAL A 398 1.46 5.18 -16.36
N ASP A 399 0.29 4.83 -15.85
CA ASP A 399 0.10 3.71 -14.92
C ASP A 399 -0.02 2.38 -15.67
N GLU A 400 0.44 1.30 -15.05
CA GLU A 400 0.55 -0.02 -15.68
C GLU A 400 1.22 0.01 -17.06
N ALA A 401 2.39 0.66 -17.13
CA ALA A 401 3.16 0.90 -18.35
C ALA A 401 3.57 -0.39 -19.08
N HIS A 402 3.46 -1.56 -18.45
CA HIS A 402 3.57 -2.86 -19.13
C HIS A 402 2.58 -2.99 -20.31
N SER A 403 1.48 -2.24 -20.30
CA SER A 403 0.52 -2.16 -21.40
C SER A 403 1.13 -1.60 -22.70
N VAL A 404 2.15 -0.74 -22.63
CA VAL A 404 2.76 -0.05 -23.79
C VAL A 404 4.12 -0.63 -24.21
N LYS A 405 4.43 -1.85 -23.79
CA LYS A 405 5.71 -2.53 -24.07
C LYS A 405 5.97 -2.90 -25.53
N ASN A 406 4.93 -2.93 -26.37
CA ASN A 406 5.04 -3.22 -27.81
C ASN A 406 4.97 -1.90 -28.60
N PRO A 407 6.07 -1.44 -29.23
CA PRO A 407 6.10 -0.18 -30.00
C PRO A 407 5.12 -0.14 -31.18
N GLN A 408 4.77 -1.30 -31.74
CA GLN A 408 3.85 -1.40 -32.88
C GLN A 408 2.38 -1.22 -32.47
N ALA A 409 2.05 -1.36 -31.19
CA ALA A 409 0.67 -1.22 -30.74
C ALA A 409 0.21 0.25 -30.77
N LEU A 410 -1.01 0.49 -31.27
CA LEU A 410 -1.58 1.85 -31.39
C LEU A 410 -1.60 2.62 -30.07
N ARG A 411 -1.82 1.91 -28.95
CA ARG A 411 -1.75 2.49 -27.60
C ARG A 411 -0.35 2.98 -27.24
N SER A 412 0.69 2.22 -27.58
CA SER A 412 2.09 2.58 -27.31
C SER A 412 2.50 3.78 -28.14
N GLN A 413 2.13 3.80 -29.43
CA GLN A 413 2.38 4.95 -30.31
C GLN A 413 1.66 6.22 -29.82
N ALA A 414 0.46 6.10 -29.27
CA ALA A 414 -0.25 7.24 -28.70
C ALA A 414 0.48 7.80 -27.48
N VAL A 415 0.87 6.93 -26.53
CA VAL A 415 1.63 7.34 -25.35
C VAL A 415 2.99 7.94 -25.74
N ASP A 416 3.70 7.34 -26.69
CA ASP A 416 4.99 7.81 -27.19
C ASP A 416 4.91 9.23 -27.76
N ARG A 417 3.87 9.53 -28.57
CA ARG A 417 3.65 10.88 -29.11
C ARG A 417 3.44 11.94 -28.03
N TRP A 418 2.75 11.61 -26.94
CA TRP A 418 2.56 12.52 -25.82
C TRP A 418 3.84 12.64 -24.98
N ALA A 419 4.50 11.53 -24.69
CA ALA A 419 5.74 11.48 -23.91
C ALA A 419 6.88 12.25 -24.59
N GLY A 420 6.97 12.20 -25.93
CA GLY A 420 7.97 12.93 -26.71
C GLY A 420 7.83 14.46 -26.68
N ARG A 421 6.70 14.99 -26.21
CA ARG A 421 6.40 16.43 -26.13
C ARG A 421 6.32 16.96 -24.70
N CYS A 422 6.36 16.10 -23.69
CA CYS A 422 6.27 16.48 -22.30
C CYS A 422 7.66 16.40 -21.63
N GLU A 423 7.99 17.42 -20.83
CA GLU A 423 9.26 17.47 -20.10
C GLU A 423 9.33 16.40 -18.99
N HIS A 424 8.25 16.21 -18.25
CA HIS A 424 8.19 15.26 -17.14
C HIS A 424 7.31 14.06 -17.53
N VAL A 425 7.90 12.86 -17.54
CA VAL A 425 7.23 11.61 -17.88
C VAL A 425 7.50 10.58 -16.79
N LEU A 426 6.43 10.08 -16.16
CA LEU A 426 6.50 9.06 -15.12
C LEU A 426 5.78 7.80 -15.59
N LEU A 427 6.53 6.77 -15.96
CA LEU A 427 5.99 5.44 -16.23
C LEU A 427 5.96 4.65 -14.92
N MET A 428 4.83 4.02 -14.59
CA MET A 428 4.69 3.20 -13.38
C MET A 428 4.37 1.77 -13.77
N THR A 429 5.06 0.82 -13.14
CA THR A 429 4.81 -0.61 -13.37
C THR A 429 5.27 -1.44 -12.17
N GLY A 430 4.43 -2.37 -11.70
CA GLY A 430 4.82 -3.33 -10.66
C GLY A 430 5.62 -4.52 -11.19
N THR A 431 5.62 -4.74 -12.50
CA THR A 431 6.24 -5.90 -13.17
C THR A 431 7.01 -5.48 -14.43
N PRO A 432 8.01 -4.56 -14.32
CA PRO A 432 8.70 -4.01 -15.50
C PRO A 432 9.38 -5.06 -16.39
N MET A 433 9.66 -6.25 -15.85
CA MET A 433 10.39 -7.33 -16.52
C MET A 433 9.56 -8.62 -16.66
N GLU A 434 8.24 -8.50 -16.82
CA GLU A 434 7.30 -9.63 -16.75
C GLU A 434 7.61 -10.78 -17.72
N ASN A 435 8.21 -10.51 -18.89
CA ASN A 435 8.54 -11.57 -19.83
C ASN A 435 9.90 -11.43 -20.54
N ARG A 436 10.45 -10.23 -20.79
CA ARG A 436 11.71 -10.06 -21.56
C ARG A 436 12.46 -8.76 -21.22
N VAL A 437 13.80 -8.79 -21.25
CA VAL A 437 14.65 -7.57 -21.21
C VAL A 437 14.33 -6.63 -22.39
N ALA A 438 13.99 -7.18 -23.55
CA ALA A 438 13.59 -6.41 -24.73
C ALA A 438 12.29 -5.61 -24.53
N GLU A 439 11.33 -6.10 -23.74
CA GLU A 439 10.11 -5.36 -23.43
C GLU A 439 10.40 -4.15 -22.52
N PHE A 440 11.26 -4.35 -21.51
CA PHE A 440 11.72 -3.29 -20.63
C PHE A 440 12.49 -2.20 -21.40
N ARG A 441 13.37 -2.63 -22.30
CA ARG A 441 14.12 -1.75 -23.21
C ARG A 441 13.21 -0.79 -23.99
N ASN A 442 12.08 -1.26 -24.50
CA ASN A 442 11.15 -0.41 -25.25
C ASN A 442 10.59 0.72 -24.37
N LEU A 443 10.34 0.44 -23.09
CA LEU A 443 9.91 1.47 -22.12
C LEU A 443 11.04 2.46 -21.84
N VAL A 444 12.28 1.97 -21.68
CA VAL A 444 13.45 2.83 -21.48
C VAL A 444 13.67 3.74 -22.68
N ARG A 445 13.55 3.23 -23.91
CA ARG A 445 13.74 4.00 -25.15
C ARG A 445 12.76 5.17 -25.29
N MET A 446 11.54 5.03 -24.76
CA MET A 446 10.54 6.11 -24.71
C MET A 446 10.97 7.27 -23.79
N LEU A 447 11.88 7.01 -22.84
CA LEU A 447 12.36 8.01 -21.88
C LEU A 447 13.74 8.56 -22.25
N ASP A 448 14.66 7.66 -22.62
CA ASP A 448 16.06 7.97 -22.88
C ASP A 448 16.65 6.93 -23.86
N ALA A 449 16.96 7.39 -25.08
CA ALA A 449 17.51 6.55 -26.13
C ALA A 449 18.93 6.07 -25.81
N ASP A 450 19.77 6.93 -25.22
CA ASP A 450 21.17 6.61 -24.90
C ASP A 450 21.26 5.54 -23.80
N VAL A 451 20.36 5.57 -22.82
CA VAL A 451 20.24 4.49 -21.83
C VAL A 451 19.77 3.19 -22.50
N ALA A 452 18.80 3.27 -23.42
CA ALA A 452 18.30 2.08 -24.12
C ALA A 452 19.38 1.45 -25.02
N ASP A 453 20.16 2.24 -25.72
CA ASP A 453 21.17 1.74 -26.65
C ASP A 453 22.35 1.08 -25.90
N ARG A 454 22.73 1.59 -24.72
CA ARG A 454 23.66 0.89 -23.80
C ARG A 454 23.16 -0.48 -23.33
N LEU A 455 21.86 -0.75 -23.41
CA LEU A 455 21.30 -2.08 -23.14
C LEU A 455 21.38 -3.03 -24.36
N GLU A 456 21.65 -2.56 -25.59
CA GLU A 456 21.93 -3.43 -26.77
C GLU A 456 23.30 -4.11 -26.63
N ASP A 457 24.29 -3.37 -26.11
CA ASP A 457 25.70 -3.76 -26.11
C ASP A 457 26.09 -4.76 -24.99
N GLY A 458 25.21 -5.70 -24.64
CA GLY A 458 25.54 -6.83 -23.76
C GLY A 458 25.44 -6.56 -22.26
N ALA A 459 24.75 -5.50 -21.82
CA ALA A 459 24.51 -5.26 -20.39
C ALA A 459 23.74 -6.40 -19.67
N GLY A 460 22.98 -7.21 -20.42
CA GLY A 460 22.35 -8.43 -19.90
C GLY A 460 23.32 -9.60 -19.66
N LEU A 461 24.50 -9.58 -20.31
CA LEU A 461 25.58 -10.57 -20.13
C LEU A 461 26.57 -10.16 -19.02
N ALA A 462 26.64 -8.87 -18.67
CA ALA A 462 27.57 -8.32 -17.68
C ALA A 462 27.09 -8.43 -16.20
N GLY A 463 26.02 -9.17 -15.94
CA GLY A 463 25.47 -9.41 -14.60
C GLY A 463 24.53 -8.33 -14.07
N SER A 464 23.79 -8.66 -13.00
CA SER A 464 22.69 -7.84 -12.46
C SER A 464 23.11 -6.46 -11.93
N VAL A 465 24.37 -6.29 -11.54
CA VAL A 465 24.91 -5.00 -11.03
C VAL A 465 25.17 -4.02 -12.16
N ALA A 466 25.78 -4.46 -13.27
CA ALA A 466 26.02 -3.63 -14.44
C ALA A 466 24.71 -3.16 -15.07
N PHE A 467 23.72 -4.07 -15.17
CA PHE A 467 22.38 -3.75 -15.61
C PHE A 467 21.72 -2.66 -14.74
N ARG A 468 21.69 -2.84 -13.41
CA ARG A 468 21.12 -1.83 -12.48
C ARG A 468 21.80 -0.46 -12.63
N LYS A 469 23.14 -0.44 -12.71
CA LYS A 469 23.89 0.82 -12.89
C LYS A 469 23.58 1.51 -14.21
N ALA A 470 23.38 0.74 -15.29
CA ALA A 470 23.03 1.28 -16.60
C ALA A 470 21.65 1.95 -16.60
N VAL A 471 20.66 1.34 -15.92
CA VAL A 471 19.26 1.81 -15.92
C VAL A 471 18.94 2.80 -14.80
N ALA A 472 19.78 2.90 -13.75
CA ALA A 472 19.61 3.78 -12.61
C ALA A 472 19.24 5.25 -12.93
N PRO A 473 19.72 5.87 -14.03
CA PRO A 473 19.33 7.25 -14.37
C PRO A 473 17.83 7.42 -14.67
N VAL A 474 17.14 6.35 -15.05
CA VAL A 474 15.73 6.38 -15.49
C VAL A 474 14.86 5.36 -14.77
N TYR A 475 15.41 4.52 -13.88
CA TYR A 475 14.68 3.43 -13.25
C TYR A 475 14.93 3.36 -11.75
N LEU A 476 13.85 3.40 -10.97
CA LEU A 476 13.84 3.16 -9.54
C LEU A 476 12.99 1.93 -9.23
N ARG A 477 13.54 0.94 -8.54
CA ARG A 477 12.83 -0.28 -8.12
C ARG A 477 13.13 -0.58 -6.66
N ARG A 478 12.07 -0.90 -5.92
CA ARG A 478 12.14 -1.29 -4.51
C ARG A 478 11.19 -2.45 -4.25
N ASN A 479 11.60 -3.35 -3.36
CA ASN A 479 10.77 -4.48 -2.96
C ASN A 479 10.01 -4.14 -1.68
N GLN A 480 8.84 -4.75 -1.50
CA GLN A 480 7.96 -4.56 -0.36
C GLN A 480 8.64 -4.96 0.94
N ALA A 481 9.31 -6.11 0.96
CA ALA A 481 10.04 -6.61 2.13
C ALA A 481 11.18 -5.68 2.58
N ASP A 482 11.78 -4.94 1.65
CA ASP A 482 12.94 -4.10 1.93
C ASP A 482 12.56 -2.70 2.46
N VAL A 483 11.32 -2.23 2.19
CA VAL A 483 10.88 -0.86 2.52
C VAL A 483 9.63 -0.78 3.41
N LEU A 484 8.88 -1.88 3.53
CA LEU A 484 7.72 -2.02 4.40
C LEU A 484 7.97 -3.16 5.40
N THR A 485 8.78 -2.89 6.41
CA THR A 485 9.11 -3.84 7.48
C THR A 485 7.96 -4.06 8.46
N GLU A 486 6.92 -3.23 8.42
CA GLU A 486 5.76 -3.29 9.32
C GLU A 486 4.62 -4.19 8.84
N LEU A 487 4.67 -4.66 7.60
CA LEU A 487 3.59 -5.49 7.07
C LEU A 487 3.48 -6.79 7.86
N PRO A 488 2.25 -7.24 8.13
CA PRO A 488 2.05 -8.52 8.80
C PRO A 488 2.58 -9.67 7.94
N SER A 489 2.80 -10.83 8.56
CA SER A 489 3.34 -11.99 7.85
C SER A 489 2.44 -12.44 6.71
N LEU A 490 3.07 -12.80 5.58
CA LEU A 490 2.43 -13.46 4.45
C LEU A 490 2.84 -14.93 4.44
N GLN A 491 1.86 -15.84 4.50
CA GLN A 491 2.10 -17.28 4.47
C GLN A 491 1.52 -17.87 3.20
N HIS A 492 2.31 -18.66 2.48
CA HIS A 492 1.87 -19.39 1.29
C HIS A 492 1.85 -20.89 1.61
N THR A 493 0.69 -21.51 1.39
CA THR A 493 0.47 -22.94 1.56
C THR A 493 -0.06 -23.52 0.25
N ASP A 494 0.68 -24.46 -0.32
CA ASP A 494 0.19 -25.28 -1.43
C ASP A 494 -0.58 -26.47 -0.83
N GLU A 495 -1.89 -26.49 -1.04
CA GLU A 495 -2.83 -27.51 -0.55
C GLU A 495 -2.95 -28.61 -1.62
N TRP A 496 -2.25 -29.73 -1.41
CA TRP A 496 -2.22 -30.85 -2.35
C TRP A 496 -3.33 -31.86 -2.03
N GLU A 497 -4.24 -32.04 -2.98
CA GLU A 497 -5.35 -32.98 -2.89
C GLU A 497 -5.18 -34.13 -3.87
N GLU A 498 -5.60 -35.33 -3.46
CA GLU A 498 -5.78 -36.46 -4.37
C GLU A 498 -7.10 -36.32 -5.12
N LEU A 499 -7.06 -36.42 -6.45
CA LEU A 499 -8.27 -36.37 -7.26
C LEU A 499 -9.23 -37.49 -6.84
N SER A 500 -10.49 -37.14 -6.54
CA SER A 500 -11.54 -38.13 -6.33
C SER A 500 -11.74 -38.98 -7.59
N ALA A 501 -12.40 -40.13 -7.46
CA ALA A 501 -12.75 -40.94 -8.63
C ALA A 501 -13.54 -40.13 -9.69
N ALA A 502 -14.40 -39.22 -9.24
CA ALA A 502 -15.20 -38.38 -10.12
C ALA A 502 -14.33 -37.34 -10.85
N ASP A 503 -13.37 -36.73 -10.14
CA ASP A 503 -12.42 -35.76 -10.70
C ASP A 503 -11.47 -36.43 -11.69
N GLN A 504 -10.99 -37.65 -11.38
CA GLN A 504 -10.13 -38.43 -12.26
C GLN A 504 -10.82 -38.77 -13.58
N ASP A 505 -12.10 -39.13 -13.55
CA ASP A 505 -12.84 -39.43 -14.77
C ASP A 505 -13.00 -38.18 -15.66
N ALA A 506 -13.39 -37.05 -15.06
CA ALA A 506 -13.48 -35.78 -15.77
C ALA A 506 -12.11 -35.34 -16.33
N TYR A 507 -11.04 -35.58 -15.58
CA TYR A 507 -9.68 -35.29 -16.01
C TYR A 507 -9.26 -36.17 -17.19
N ARG A 508 -9.51 -37.48 -17.13
CA ARG A 508 -9.22 -38.41 -18.22
C ARG A 508 -9.95 -38.01 -19.49
N GLU A 509 -11.25 -37.68 -19.39
CA GLU A 509 -12.06 -37.18 -20.50
C GLU A 509 -11.43 -35.93 -21.14
N ALA A 510 -11.09 -34.93 -20.33
CA ALA A 510 -10.44 -33.71 -20.80
C ALA A 510 -9.08 -33.96 -21.50
N VAL A 511 -8.30 -34.94 -21.01
CA VAL A 511 -7.04 -35.36 -21.65
C VAL A 511 -7.30 -36.04 -23.00
N ARG A 512 -8.32 -36.89 -23.11
CA ARG A 512 -8.68 -37.52 -24.40
C ARG A 512 -9.02 -36.46 -25.44
N ASP A 513 -9.78 -35.45 -25.02
CA ASP A 513 -10.21 -34.35 -25.89
C ASP A 513 -9.10 -33.33 -26.21
N GLY A 514 -7.91 -33.49 -25.61
CA GLY A 514 -6.81 -32.54 -25.73
C GLY A 514 -7.14 -31.15 -25.19
N ASN A 515 -8.12 -31.04 -24.28
CA ASN A 515 -8.65 -29.76 -23.81
C ASN A 515 -7.93 -29.32 -22.53
N PHE A 516 -6.80 -28.63 -22.70
CA PHE A 516 -5.98 -28.11 -21.59
C PHE A 516 -6.78 -27.28 -20.57
N MET A 517 -7.74 -26.48 -21.03
CA MET A 517 -8.55 -25.67 -20.13
C MET A 517 -9.55 -26.51 -19.33
N ALA A 518 -10.08 -27.60 -19.91
CA ALA A 518 -10.93 -28.55 -19.21
C ALA A 518 -10.14 -29.36 -18.18
N MET A 519 -8.90 -29.75 -18.51
CA MET A 519 -7.98 -30.40 -17.57
C MET A 519 -7.78 -29.56 -16.30
N ARG A 520 -7.60 -28.24 -16.44
CA ARG A 520 -7.39 -27.30 -15.31
C ARG A 520 -8.61 -27.15 -14.38
N ARG A 521 -9.81 -27.45 -14.88
CA ARG A 521 -11.07 -27.35 -14.09
C ARG A 521 -11.70 -28.71 -13.79
N ALA A 522 -11.03 -29.82 -14.14
CA ALA A 522 -11.57 -31.16 -13.99
C ALA A 522 -11.98 -31.48 -12.54
N ALA A 523 -11.17 -31.03 -11.57
CA ALA A 523 -11.45 -31.18 -10.14
C ALA A 523 -12.65 -30.36 -9.64
N TYR A 524 -13.33 -29.60 -10.49
CA TYR A 524 -14.55 -28.85 -10.15
C TYR A 524 -15.73 -29.23 -11.06
N ALA A 525 -15.52 -30.11 -12.04
CA ALA A 525 -16.54 -30.49 -13.02
C ALA A 525 -17.70 -31.29 -12.39
N ARG A 526 -17.46 -31.94 -11.25
CA ARG A 526 -18.44 -32.69 -10.47
C ARG A 526 -18.43 -32.21 -9.01
N PRO A 527 -19.01 -31.03 -8.71
CA PRO A 527 -18.82 -30.32 -7.45
C PRO A 527 -19.14 -31.15 -6.20
N GLU A 528 -20.13 -32.04 -6.26
CA GLU A 528 -20.59 -32.82 -5.10
C GLU A 528 -19.55 -33.83 -4.59
N LYS A 529 -18.58 -34.20 -5.45
CA LYS A 529 -17.53 -35.18 -5.14
C LYS A 529 -16.12 -34.61 -5.32
N SER A 530 -16.01 -33.30 -5.50
CA SER A 530 -14.75 -32.63 -5.75
C SER A 530 -13.87 -32.62 -4.50
N ALA A 531 -12.65 -33.16 -4.62
CA ALA A 531 -11.68 -33.14 -3.52
C ALA A 531 -11.24 -31.70 -3.18
N LYS A 532 -10.90 -30.91 -4.20
CA LYS A 532 -10.49 -29.50 -4.03
C LYS A 532 -11.59 -28.64 -3.43
N LEU A 533 -12.85 -28.84 -3.84
CA LEU A 533 -13.97 -28.07 -3.31
C LEU A 533 -14.25 -28.43 -1.85
N GLY A 534 -14.04 -29.70 -1.47
CA GLY A 534 -14.06 -30.13 -0.07
C GLY A 534 -13.04 -29.36 0.77
N ARG A 535 -11.78 -29.34 0.34
CA ARG A 535 -10.71 -28.59 1.02
C ARG A 535 -10.99 -27.09 1.09
N LEU A 536 -11.51 -26.50 0.02
CA LEU A 536 -11.91 -25.08 -0.01
C LEU A 536 -12.94 -24.77 1.09
N ARG A 537 -13.97 -25.61 1.24
CA ARG A 537 -15.01 -25.44 2.27
C ARG A 537 -14.44 -25.53 3.67
N GLU A 538 -13.48 -26.42 3.91
CA GLU A 538 -12.78 -26.51 5.21
C GLU A 538 -12.05 -25.21 5.55
N ILE A 539 -11.27 -24.68 4.61
CA ILE A 539 -10.51 -23.43 4.81
C ILE A 539 -11.46 -22.26 5.06
N VAL A 540 -12.56 -22.17 4.28
CA VAL A 540 -13.57 -21.12 4.44
C VAL A 540 -14.28 -21.21 5.79
N ARG A 541 -14.58 -22.42 6.28
CA ARG A 541 -15.18 -22.64 7.59
C ARG A 541 -14.23 -22.26 8.72
N GLU A 542 -12.97 -22.71 8.67
CA GLU A 542 -11.95 -22.34 9.66
C GLU A 542 -11.75 -20.82 9.71
N ALA A 543 -11.70 -20.16 8.55
CA ALA A 543 -11.63 -18.71 8.48
C ALA A 543 -12.87 -18.05 9.12
N GLY A 544 -14.05 -18.57 8.83
CA GLY A 544 -15.33 -18.12 9.40
C GLY A 544 -15.39 -18.22 10.92
N GLU A 545 -14.97 -19.36 11.48
CA GLU A 545 -14.88 -19.59 12.94
C GLU A 545 -13.92 -18.60 13.63
N ASN A 546 -12.89 -18.14 12.92
CA ASN A 546 -11.95 -17.12 13.39
C ASN A 546 -12.39 -15.68 13.05
N GLY A 547 -13.59 -15.49 12.49
CA GLY A 547 -14.12 -14.18 12.10
C GLY A 547 -13.40 -13.52 10.93
N LEU A 548 -12.61 -14.29 10.16
CA LEU A 548 -11.79 -13.79 9.06
C LEU A 548 -12.58 -13.70 7.75
N LYS A 549 -12.23 -12.71 6.94
CA LYS A 549 -12.77 -12.56 5.59
C LYS A 549 -11.90 -13.27 4.57
N VAL A 550 -12.56 -13.95 3.62
CA VAL A 550 -11.93 -14.81 2.61
C VAL A 550 -12.16 -14.25 1.21
N ILE A 551 -11.15 -14.32 0.36
CA ILE A 551 -11.29 -14.09 -1.09
C ILE A 551 -10.95 -15.38 -1.81
N VAL A 552 -11.85 -15.79 -2.71
CA VAL A 552 -11.64 -16.95 -3.58
C VAL A 552 -11.41 -16.47 -5.00
N PHE A 553 -10.25 -16.81 -5.55
CA PHE A 553 -9.84 -16.52 -6.90
C PHE A 553 -9.91 -17.77 -7.79
N SER A 554 -10.46 -17.59 -8.99
CA SER A 554 -10.37 -18.56 -10.08
C SER A 554 -10.22 -17.81 -11.41
N HIS A 555 -9.58 -18.42 -12.39
CA HIS A 555 -9.62 -17.97 -13.77
C HIS A 555 -11.01 -18.20 -14.39
N PHE A 556 -11.66 -19.30 -14.01
CA PHE A 556 -12.85 -19.82 -14.65
C PHE A 556 -14.13 -19.43 -13.90
N ARG A 557 -15.13 -18.93 -14.64
CA ARG A 557 -16.41 -18.49 -14.06
C ARG A 557 -17.25 -19.65 -13.52
N ASP A 558 -17.31 -20.75 -14.26
CA ASP A 558 -18.02 -21.98 -13.86
C ASP A 558 -17.48 -22.57 -12.54
N VAL A 559 -16.17 -22.50 -12.31
CA VAL A 559 -15.57 -22.87 -11.02
C VAL A 559 -16.07 -21.96 -9.89
N LEU A 560 -16.17 -20.64 -10.12
CA LEU A 560 -16.71 -19.71 -9.10
C LEU A 560 -18.20 -19.98 -8.83
N ASP A 561 -18.97 -20.33 -9.86
CA ASP A 561 -20.39 -20.68 -9.72
C ASP A 561 -20.54 -21.99 -8.91
N ALA A 562 -19.68 -22.99 -9.14
CA ALA A 562 -19.61 -24.22 -8.33
C ALA A 562 -19.25 -23.93 -6.87
N VAL A 563 -18.27 -23.06 -6.61
CA VAL A 563 -17.91 -22.62 -5.25
C VAL A 563 -19.09 -21.93 -4.56
N ARG A 564 -19.77 -21.02 -5.25
CA ARG A 564 -20.95 -20.32 -4.71
C ARG A 564 -22.04 -21.31 -4.29
N ALA A 565 -22.37 -22.26 -5.16
CA ALA A 565 -23.40 -23.26 -4.90
C ALA A 565 -23.03 -24.13 -3.69
N ALA A 566 -21.77 -24.55 -3.59
CA ALA A 566 -21.29 -25.38 -2.49
C ALA A 566 -21.30 -24.65 -1.13
N LEU A 567 -20.93 -23.37 -1.09
CA LEU A 567 -21.00 -22.56 0.13
C LEU A 567 -22.44 -22.27 0.55
N ALA A 568 -23.35 -22.04 -0.42
CA ALA A 568 -24.77 -21.83 -0.12
C ALA A 568 -25.43 -23.07 0.50
N ALA A 569 -25.00 -24.28 0.12
CA ALA A 569 -25.50 -25.53 0.67
C ALA A 569 -25.06 -25.81 2.13
N GLU A 570 -24.13 -25.02 2.69
CA GLU A 570 -23.69 -25.12 4.09
C GLU A 570 -24.40 -24.13 5.04
N ALA A 571 -25.28 -23.26 4.53
CA ALA A 571 -26.07 -22.39 5.39
C ALA A 571 -27.00 -23.24 6.28
N PRO A 572 -27.10 -22.97 7.59
CA PRO A 572 -27.84 -23.81 8.51
C PRO A 572 -29.31 -23.90 8.07
N ASP A 573 -29.82 -25.13 7.97
CA ASP A 573 -31.24 -25.38 7.87
C ASP A 573 -31.94 -24.70 9.05
N SER A 574 -32.95 -23.89 8.75
CA SER A 574 -33.80 -23.15 9.70
C SER A 574 -34.55 -24.00 10.75
N ALA A 575 -34.16 -25.26 10.96
CA ALA A 575 -34.80 -26.20 11.87
C ALA A 575 -34.29 -26.11 13.33
N ASP A 576 -33.05 -25.65 13.57
CA ASP A 576 -32.44 -25.67 14.93
C ASP A 576 -32.62 -24.37 15.74
N ALA A 577 -33.22 -23.32 15.18
CA ALA A 577 -33.51 -22.08 15.92
C ALA A 577 -34.63 -22.24 17.00
N SER A 578 -35.36 -23.36 16.99
CA SER A 578 -36.44 -23.64 17.93
C SER A 578 -35.96 -24.06 19.33
N ALA A 579 -34.73 -24.59 19.45
CA ALA A 579 -34.23 -25.14 20.72
C ALA A 579 -33.57 -24.10 21.64
N ALA A 580 -33.07 -22.98 21.10
CA ALA A 580 -32.29 -22.00 21.86
C ALA A 580 -33.13 -20.89 22.53
N ALA A 581 -34.44 -20.80 22.26
CA ALA A 581 -35.30 -19.72 22.78
C ALA A 581 -36.03 -20.05 24.11
N SER A 582 -35.74 -21.18 24.77
CA SER A 582 -36.49 -21.62 25.96
C SER A 582 -35.82 -21.39 27.32
N ALA A 583 -34.79 -20.53 27.40
CA ALA A 583 -34.08 -20.32 28.67
C ALA A 583 -33.66 -18.87 28.91
N THR A 584 -34.60 -17.93 29.07
CA THR A 584 -34.46 -16.79 30.01
C THR A 584 -35.74 -15.95 30.10
N ALA A 585 -36.43 -16.01 31.24
CA ALA A 585 -37.21 -14.88 31.75
C ALA A 585 -37.45 -15.04 33.26
N PRO A 586 -37.13 -14.03 34.10
CA PRO A 586 -37.85 -13.76 35.32
C PRO A 586 -38.89 -12.66 35.08
N GLY A 587 -40.04 -12.82 35.74
CA GLY A 587 -41.25 -12.04 35.48
C GLY A 587 -41.33 -10.66 36.11
N THR A 588 -42.47 -10.04 35.83
CA THR A 588 -43.30 -9.04 36.53
C THR A 588 -44.04 -8.32 35.39
N GLY A 589 -45.34 -8.04 35.37
CA GLY A 589 -46.35 -7.83 36.37
C GLY A 589 -47.50 -7.10 35.64
N THR A 590 -48.68 -7.71 35.65
CA THR A 590 -50.03 -7.09 35.65
C THR A 590 -50.28 -5.77 34.90
N GLY A 591 -51.22 -5.78 33.94
CA GLY A 591 -51.87 -4.56 33.45
C GLY A 591 -52.78 -4.75 32.23
N THR A 592 -54.00 -5.25 32.48
CA THR A 592 -55.27 -4.94 31.80
C THR A 592 -55.27 -4.26 30.40
N ALA A 593 -55.79 -4.99 29.41
CA ALA A 593 -56.60 -4.48 28.28
C ALA A 593 -58.02 -4.08 28.79
N PRO A 594 -58.96 -3.46 28.02
CA PRO A 594 -59.10 -3.45 26.55
C PRO A 594 -59.47 -2.02 26.01
N ASP A 595 -59.63 -1.71 24.73
CA ASP A 595 -60.68 -2.07 23.76
C ASP A 595 -60.34 -1.25 22.47
N ALA A 596 -60.36 -1.85 21.28
CA ALA A 596 -61.46 -1.82 20.31
C ALA A 596 -61.47 -0.61 19.34
N ASP A 597 -61.29 -0.98 18.07
CA ASP A 597 -62.12 -0.63 16.92
C ASP A 597 -62.01 0.71 16.17
N THR A 598 -61.97 0.53 14.84
CA THR A 598 -62.53 1.37 13.75
C THR A 598 -62.00 2.81 13.57
N ALA A 599 -61.25 3.09 12.50
CA ALA A 599 -61.69 3.33 11.11
C ALA A 599 -61.90 4.83 10.78
N SER A 600 -61.42 5.18 9.58
CA SER A 600 -61.85 6.30 8.73
C SER A 600 -61.16 7.66 8.87
N ALA A 601 -60.48 8.03 7.78
CA ALA A 601 -60.20 9.39 7.29
C ALA A 601 -61.53 10.17 7.03
N PRO A 602 -61.60 11.48 6.63
CA PRO A 602 -60.61 12.25 5.85
C PRO A 602 -60.48 13.78 6.13
N ASP A 603 -59.59 14.41 5.34
CA ASP A 603 -59.52 15.81 4.85
C ASP A 603 -59.63 17.02 5.81
N THR A 604 -58.61 17.89 5.79
CA THR A 604 -58.63 19.21 5.10
C THR A 604 -57.41 20.10 5.41
N ASP A 605 -56.83 20.63 4.33
CA ASP A 605 -56.33 22.00 4.08
C ASP A 605 -55.23 22.72 4.91
N ALA A 606 -54.23 23.13 4.12
CA ALA A 606 -53.64 24.48 4.00
C ALA A 606 -52.38 24.89 4.79
N GLU A 607 -51.32 25.05 3.99
CA GLU A 607 -50.32 26.14 3.96
C GLU A 607 -49.42 26.42 5.18
N ALA A 608 -48.11 26.18 5.00
CA ALA A 608 -47.12 27.27 5.00
C ALA A 608 -45.72 26.79 4.56
N VAL A 609 -45.09 27.63 3.74
CA VAL A 609 -43.79 27.53 3.07
C VAL A 609 -42.62 27.61 4.06
N THR A 610 -41.62 26.73 3.91
CA THR A 610 -40.20 27.08 4.09
C THR A 610 -39.31 26.04 3.39
N ALA A 611 -38.50 26.53 2.45
CA ALA A 611 -37.63 25.73 1.60
C ALA A 611 -36.49 25.10 2.41
N THR A 612 -36.43 23.76 2.42
CA THR A 612 -35.26 22.99 2.84
C THR A 612 -34.92 22.02 1.72
N VAL A 613 -33.67 22.06 1.25
CA VAL A 613 -33.11 21.22 0.20
C VAL A 613 -33.22 19.74 0.60
N PRO A 614 -33.81 18.85 -0.22
CA PRO A 614 -33.95 17.44 0.15
C PRO A 614 -32.64 16.69 -0.12
N THR A 615 -32.14 16.05 0.93
CA THR A 615 -31.25 14.89 0.88
C THR A 615 -31.91 13.77 0.08
N PRO A 616 -31.24 13.10 -0.88
CA PRO A 616 -31.86 11.99 -1.59
C PRO A 616 -31.91 10.75 -0.69
N THR A 617 -33.08 10.49 -0.12
CA THR A 617 -33.46 9.17 0.40
C THR A 617 -33.76 8.27 -0.79
N PRO A 618 -33.12 7.10 -0.95
CA PRO A 618 -33.46 6.18 -2.02
C PRO A 618 -34.79 5.48 -1.68
N THR A 619 -35.82 5.71 -2.49
CA THR A 619 -37.01 4.85 -2.54
C THR A 619 -36.60 3.50 -3.12
N PRO A 620 -37.00 2.36 -2.52
CA PRO A 620 -36.66 1.05 -3.04
C PRO A 620 -37.42 0.82 -4.36
N ALA A 621 -36.68 0.70 -5.45
CA ALA A 621 -37.22 0.19 -6.69
C ALA A 621 -37.53 -1.30 -6.49
N SER A 622 -38.80 -1.64 -6.67
CA SER A 622 -39.37 -2.97 -6.62
C SER A 622 -38.63 -3.95 -7.55
N GLY A 623 -38.00 -4.94 -6.93
CA GLY A 623 -37.28 -6.03 -7.60
C GLY A 623 -36.19 -6.66 -6.72
N GLU A 624 -36.42 -6.77 -5.41
CA GLU A 624 -35.49 -7.45 -4.50
C GLU A 624 -35.68 -8.97 -4.60
N PRO A 625 -34.61 -9.77 -4.80
CA PRO A 625 -34.63 -11.12 -4.28
C PRO A 625 -34.58 -11.02 -2.75
N ALA A 626 -35.45 -11.78 -2.07
CA ALA A 626 -35.56 -11.85 -0.62
C ALA A 626 -34.17 -12.03 0.06
N PRO A 627 -33.98 -11.51 1.29
CA PRO A 627 -32.75 -11.74 2.04
C PRO A 627 -32.53 -13.26 2.17
N SER A 628 -31.42 -13.73 1.62
CA SER A 628 -30.93 -15.09 1.75
C SER A 628 -30.86 -15.49 3.23
N ALA A 629 -31.08 -16.77 3.49
CA ALA A 629 -31.00 -17.45 4.80
C ALA A 629 -29.91 -16.90 5.75
N PRO A 630 -30.09 -17.02 7.08
CA PRO A 630 -29.09 -16.57 8.05
C PRO A 630 -27.71 -17.13 7.65
N PRO A 631 -26.66 -16.28 7.65
CA PRO A 631 -25.39 -16.68 7.08
C PRO A 631 -24.84 -17.88 7.85
N GLY A 632 -24.33 -18.86 7.11
CA GLY A 632 -23.56 -19.96 7.69
C GLY A 632 -22.29 -19.45 8.40
N PRO A 633 -21.47 -20.35 8.96
CA PRO A 633 -20.28 -19.98 9.74
C PRO A 633 -19.27 -19.10 8.97
N HIS A 634 -19.37 -19.06 7.64
CA HIS A 634 -18.53 -18.27 6.73
C HIS A 634 -19.05 -16.86 6.40
N GLY A 635 -20.22 -16.47 6.90
CA GLY A 635 -20.80 -15.15 6.61
C GLY A 635 -21.43 -15.03 5.21
N PRO A 636 -21.79 -13.81 4.75
CA PRO A 636 -22.34 -13.59 3.42
C PRO A 636 -21.32 -13.82 2.29
N VAL A 637 -21.81 -14.31 1.14
CA VAL A 637 -21.00 -14.61 -0.06
C VAL A 637 -21.28 -13.62 -1.20
N PHE A 638 -20.30 -12.77 -1.50
CA PHE A 638 -20.37 -11.73 -2.55
C PHE A 638 -19.84 -12.21 -3.92
N GLY A 639 -20.18 -11.49 -4.99
CA GLY A 639 -19.67 -11.74 -6.35
C GLY A 639 -20.57 -12.68 -7.20
N PRO A 640 -20.01 -13.39 -8.20
CA PRO A 640 -18.61 -13.36 -8.61
C PRO A 640 -18.26 -12.03 -9.31
N LEU A 641 -17.09 -11.48 -9.00
CA LEU A 641 -16.53 -10.35 -9.75
C LEU A 641 -15.92 -10.86 -11.05
N THR A 642 -16.61 -10.61 -12.17
CA THR A 642 -16.17 -11.05 -13.51
C THR A 642 -15.81 -9.86 -14.41
N GLY A 643 -15.17 -10.16 -15.55
CA GLY A 643 -14.84 -9.16 -16.57
C GLY A 643 -16.06 -8.40 -17.13
N SER A 644 -17.26 -8.98 -17.05
CA SER A 644 -18.51 -8.34 -17.53
C SER A 644 -19.14 -7.40 -16.52
N VAL A 645 -18.75 -7.43 -15.24
CA VAL A 645 -19.28 -6.50 -14.23
C VAL A 645 -18.71 -5.10 -14.50
N PRO A 646 -19.54 -4.05 -14.62
CA PRO A 646 -19.06 -2.68 -14.81
C PRO A 646 -18.16 -2.22 -13.66
N PRO A 647 -17.12 -1.40 -13.90
CA PRO A 647 -16.17 -0.98 -12.86
C PRO A 647 -16.81 -0.39 -11.60
N ALA A 648 -17.82 0.48 -11.76
CA ALA A 648 -18.53 1.06 -10.62
C ALA A 648 -19.24 -0.01 -9.76
N ARG A 649 -19.86 -1.02 -10.38
CA ARG A 649 -20.49 -2.12 -9.64
C ARG A 649 -19.47 -3.04 -8.98
N ARG A 650 -18.28 -3.23 -9.58
CA ARG A 650 -17.18 -3.97 -8.92
C ARG A 650 -16.76 -3.29 -7.62
N GLN A 651 -16.63 -1.97 -7.64
CA GLN A 651 -16.27 -1.20 -6.45
C GLN A 651 -17.34 -1.33 -5.35
N LEU A 652 -18.62 -1.17 -5.71
CA LEU A 652 -19.73 -1.33 -4.75
C LEU A 652 -19.71 -2.69 -4.04
N LEU A 653 -19.49 -3.78 -4.79
CA LEU A 653 -19.41 -5.13 -4.21
C LEU A 653 -18.23 -5.28 -3.23
N VAL A 654 -17.09 -4.65 -3.53
CA VAL A 654 -15.93 -4.64 -2.63
C VAL A 654 -16.20 -3.79 -1.38
N ASP A 655 -16.89 -2.66 -1.54
CA ASP A 655 -17.27 -1.79 -0.41
C ASP A 655 -18.28 -2.51 0.50
N GLU A 656 -19.30 -3.17 -0.07
CA GLU A 656 -20.27 -4.01 0.65
C GLU A 656 -19.56 -5.13 1.44
N PHE A 657 -18.65 -5.86 0.79
CA PHE A 657 -17.81 -6.89 1.45
C PHE A 657 -16.94 -6.31 2.58
N THR A 658 -16.36 -5.13 2.36
CA THR A 658 -15.52 -4.44 3.34
C THR A 658 -16.34 -4.00 4.55
N ALA A 659 -17.58 -3.57 4.35
CA ALA A 659 -18.47 -3.07 5.40
C ALA A 659 -19.02 -4.15 6.35
N VAL A 660 -19.02 -5.43 5.95
CA VAL A 660 -19.49 -6.53 6.82
C VAL A 660 -18.66 -6.58 8.10
N SER A 661 -19.32 -6.61 9.25
CA SER A 661 -18.67 -6.90 10.54
C SER A 661 -18.58 -8.41 10.72
N GLY A 662 -17.37 -8.96 10.85
CA GLY A 662 -17.12 -10.40 10.96
C GLY A 662 -16.80 -11.09 9.62
N PRO A 663 -17.00 -12.42 9.52
CA PRO A 663 -16.58 -13.20 8.37
C PRO A 663 -17.43 -12.91 7.14
N ALA A 664 -16.83 -13.02 5.96
CA ALA A 664 -17.48 -12.90 4.67
C ALA A 664 -16.61 -13.53 3.58
N VAL A 665 -17.22 -13.93 2.47
CA VAL A 665 -16.51 -14.51 1.32
C VAL A 665 -16.74 -13.65 0.08
N LEU A 666 -15.68 -13.31 -0.65
CA LEU A 666 -15.75 -12.66 -1.96
C LEU A 666 -15.25 -13.59 -3.05
N LEU A 667 -16.10 -13.90 -4.03
CA LEU A 667 -15.72 -14.68 -5.21
C LEU A 667 -15.29 -13.74 -6.33
N ALA A 668 -14.15 -13.99 -6.96
CA ALA A 668 -13.63 -13.13 -8.01
C ALA A 668 -12.84 -13.88 -9.09
N GLN A 669 -12.99 -13.45 -10.33
CA GLN A 669 -12.06 -13.85 -11.38
C GLN A 669 -10.72 -13.18 -11.13
N ILE A 670 -9.64 -13.97 -11.10
CA ILE A 670 -8.32 -13.48 -10.71
C ILE A 670 -7.81 -12.34 -11.62
N GLN A 671 -8.15 -12.38 -12.91
CA GLN A 671 -7.83 -11.32 -13.87
C GLN A 671 -8.65 -10.05 -13.65
N ALA A 672 -9.92 -10.19 -13.26
CA ALA A 672 -10.83 -9.05 -13.06
C ALA A 672 -10.56 -8.30 -11.75
N ALA A 673 -10.09 -9.03 -10.73
CA ALA A 673 -9.77 -8.49 -9.41
C ALA A 673 -8.29 -8.17 -9.19
N GLY A 674 -7.38 -8.69 -10.02
CA GLY A 674 -5.94 -8.40 -9.95
C GLY A 674 -5.58 -6.94 -10.26
N VAL A 675 -6.51 -6.14 -10.82
CA VAL A 675 -6.27 -4.75 -11.22
C VAL A 675 -7.24 -3.78 -10.53
N GLY A 676 -6.70 -2.90 -9.70
CA GLY A 676 -7.38 -1.68 -9.25
C GLY A 676 -8.37 -1.78 -8.10
N LEU A 677 -8.64 -2.97 -7.57
CA LEU A 677 -9.48 -3.14 -6.38
C LEU A 677 -8.65 -3.13 -5.09
N ASN A 678 -9.21 -2.56 -4.02
CA ASN A 678 -8.64 -2.64 -2.67
C ASN A 678 -9.27 -3.81 -1.92
N LEU A 679 -8.49 -4.86 -1.66
CA LEU A 679 -8.97 -6.10 -1.07
C LEU A 679 -8.36 -6.37 0.32
N GLN A 680 -7.82 -5.33 0.96
CA GLN A 680 -7.13 -5.40 2.26
C GLN A 680 -8.01 -5.87 3.43
N ALA A 681 -9.34 -5.86 3.27
CA ALA A 681 -10.26 -6.36 4.29
C ALA A 681 -10.15 -7.89 4.48
N ALA A 682 -9.56 -8.61 3.53
CA ALA A 682 -9.40 -10.05 3.60
C ALA A 682 -8.04 -10.46 4.18
N SER A 683 -8.07 -11.52 4.99
CA SER A 683 -6.87 -12.13 5.60
C SER A 683 -6.61 -13.55 5.09
N VAL A 684 -7.55 -14.13 4.35
CA VAL A 684 -7.40 -15.45 3.71
C VAL A 684 -7.66 -15.32 2.21
N VAL A 685 -6.73 -15.82 1.40
CA VAL A 685 -6.82 -15.85 -0.06
C VAL A 685 -6.75 -17.31 -0.51
N ILE A 686 -7.74 -17.75 -1.28
CA ILE A 686 -7.78 -19.08 -1.88
C ILE A 686 -7.63 -18.95 -3.39
N ILE A 687 -6.68 -19.67 -3.98
CA ILE A 687 -6.46 -19.74 -5.42
C ILE A 687 -6.87 -21.15 -5.87
N CYS A 688 -7.97 -21.25 -6.63
CA CYS A 688 -8.59 -22.53 -6.99
C CYS A 688 -7.73 -23.39 -7.94
N GLU A 689 -6.84 -22.78 -8.70
CA GLU A 689 -5.98 -23.46 -9.67
C GLU A 689 -4.72 -22.64 -9.98
N PRO A 690 -3.60 -23.29 -10.36
CA PRO A 690 -2.37 -22.58 -10.70
C PRO A 690 -2.55 -21.74 -11.96
N GLN A 691 -1.93 -20.56 -11.97
CA GLN A 691 -1.97 -19.66 -13.12
C GLN A 691 -0.77 -19.88 -14.04
N ILE A 692 -1.01 -19.80 -15.36
CA ILE A 692 0.05 -19.90 -16.38
C ILE A 692 1.13 -18.82 -16.18
N LYS A 693 0.72 -17.65 -15.67
CA LYS A 693 1.60 -16.52 -15.35
C LYS A 693 1.59 -16.31 -13.83
N PRO A 694 2.68 -16.66 -13.11
CA PRO A 694 2.75 -16.50 -11.66
C PRO A 694 2.54 -15.05 -11.18
N THR A 695 2.88 -14.07 -12.01
CA THR A 695 2.68 -12.65 -11.71
C THR A 695 1.21 -12.29 -11.47
N ILE A 696 0.26 -13.02 -12.05
CA ILE A 696 -1.18 -12.80 -11.83
C ILE A 696 -1.56 -13.15 -10.38
N GLU A 697 -0.99 -14.23 -9.83
CA GLU A 697 -1.22 -14.61 -8.44
C GLU A 697 -0.59 -13.59 -7.48
N HIS A 698 0.65 -13.19 -7.73
CA HIS A 698 1.31 -12.13 -6.96
C HIS A 698 0.52 -10.82 -7.00
N GLN A 699 0.01 -10.43 -8.18
CA GLN A 699 -0.82 -9.23 -8.35
C GLN A 699 -2.10 -9.29 -7.52
N ALA A 700 -2.76 -10.46 -7.49
CA ALA A 700 -4.00 -10.68 -6.75
C ALA A 700 -3.75 -10.70 -5.23
N VAL A 701 -2.73 -11.43 -4.77
CA VAL A 701 -2.35 -11.48 -3.35
C VAL A 701 -1.96 -10.10 -2.83
N ALA A 702 -1.20 -9.32 -3.60
CA ALA A 702 -0.83 -7.94 -3.26
C ALA A 702 -2.02 -6.97 -3.18
N ARG A 703 -3.24 -7.37 -3.53
CA ARG A 703 -4.47 -6.58 -3.25
C ARG A 703 -4.95 -6.75 -1.82
N ALA A 704 -4.68 -7.89 -1.20
CA ALA A 704 -4.99 -8.18 0.20
C ALA A 704 -3.78 -7.90 1.13
N HIS A 705 -2.57 -8.30 0.72
CA HIS A 705 -1.33 -8.05 1.44
C HIS A 705 -0.64 -6.77 0.94
N ARG A 706 -1.10 -5.63 1.48
CA ARG A 706 -0.60 -4.30 1.10
C ARG A 706 -0.65 -3.35 2.30
N MET A 707 -0.03 -2.18 2.14
CA MET A 707 -0.14 -1.10 3.12
C MET A 707 -1.60 -0.82 3.46
N GLY A 708 -1.93 -0.83 4.74
CA GLY A 708 -3.31 -0.82 5.24
C GLY A 708 -3.70 -2.13 5.92
N GLN A 709 -3.08 -3.25 5.52
CA GLN A 709 -3.30 -4.56 6.12
C GLN A 709 -2.72 -4.61 7.53
N VAL A 710 -3.55 -5.01 8.49
CA VAL A 710 -3.21 -5.12 9.91
C VAL A 710 -3.15 -6.56 10.41
N ARG A 711 -3.65 -7.52 9.62
CA ARG A 711 -3.66 -8.95 9.96
C ARG A 711 -2.74 -9.77 9.05
N PRO A 712 -2.16 -10.88 9.57
CA PRO A 712 -1.49 -11.87 8.75
C PRO A 712 -2.35 -12.33 7.57
N VAL A 713 -1.75 -12.46 6.40
CA VAL A 713 -2.42 -12.95 5.20
C VAL A 713 -1.99 -14.39 4.94
N ARG A 714 -2.96 -15.31 4.86
CA ARG A 714 -2.74 -16.72 4.49
C ARG A 714 -3.21 -16.94 3.06
N VAL A 715 -2.33 -17.45 2.22
CA VAL A 715 -2.61 -17.76 0.81
C VAL A 715 -2.60 -19.27 0.64
N HIS A 716 -3.74 -19.84 0.28
CA HIS A 716 -3.93 -21.26 0.00
C HIS A 716 -4.06 -21.46 -1.50
N ARG A 717 -3.15 -22.21 -2.11
CA ARG A 717 -3.27 -22.62 -3.51
C ARG A 717 -3.71 -24.07 -3.57
N LEU A 718 -4.89 -24.31 -4.15
CA LEU A 718 -5.45 -25.66 -4.25
C LEU A 718 -4.88 -26.38 -5.47
N LEU A 719 -4.22 -27.51 -5.27
CA LEU A 719 -3.52 -28.28 -6.29
C LEU A 719 -3.97 -29.73 -6.29
N ALA A 720 -4.09 -30.33 -7.48
CA ALA A 720 -4.36 -31.75 -7.61
C ALA A 720 -3.08 -32.53 -7.91
N THR A 721 -2.85 -33.61 -7.16
CA THR A 721 -1.81 -34.60 -7.44
C THR A 721 -2.20 -35.47 -8.63
N GLY A 722 -1.22 -35.90 -9.43
CA GLY A 722 -1.46 -36.80 -10.55
C GLY A 722 -2.27 -36.20 -11.72
N GLY A 723 -2.38 -34.86 -11.76
CA GLY A 723 -3.09 -34.11 -12.80
C GLY A 723 -2.28 -32.93 -13.35
N VAL A 724 -2.96 -32.03 -14.06
CA VAL A 724 -2.35 -30.91 -14.78
C VAL A 724 -1.66 -29.91 -13.85
N ASP A 725 -2.17 -29.74 -12.64
CA ASP A 725 -1.67 -28.75 -11.69
C ASP A 725 -0.24 -29.05 -11.26
N GLU A 726 0.05 -30.30 -10.88
CA GLU A 726 1.40 -30.76 -10.49
C GLU A 726 2.42 -30.51 -11.60
N ARG A 727 1.99 -30.63 -12.85
CA ARG A 727 2.83 -30.41 -14.03
C ARG A 727 3.09 -28.92 -14.27
N MET A 728 2.04 -28.11 -14.18
CA MET A 728 2.15 -26.65 -14.28
C MET A 728 3.10 -26.10 -13.22
N VAL A 729 2.95 -26.51 -11.95
CA VAL A 729 3.81 -26.05 -10.85
C VAL A 729 5.27 -26.44 -11.10
N ARG A 730 5.56 -27.68 -11.45
CA ARG A 730 6.94 -28.12 -11.77
C ARG A 730 7.57 -27.33 -12.91
N MET A 731 6.81 -27.03 -13.96
CA MET A 731 7.30 -26.23 -15.09
C MET A 731 7.56 -24.77 -14.68
N LEU A 732 6.66 -24.17 -13.91
CA LEU A 732 6.77 -22.79 -13.44
C LEU A 732 7.92 -22.61 -12.45
N GLU A 733 8.15 -23.56 -11.55
CA GLU A 733 9.30 -23.56 -10.64
C GLU A 733 10.63 -23.57 -11.39
N ARG A 734 10.74 -24.40 -12.42
CA ARG A 734 11.97 -24.46 -13.24
C ARG A 734 12.26 -23.11 -13.90
N LYS A 735 11.21 -22.40 -14.34
CA LYS A 735 11.31 -21.04 -14.90
C LYS A 735 11.66 -20.01 -13.82
N ALA A 736 11.04 -20.09 -12.65
CA ALA A 736 11.30 -19.19 -11.54
C ALA A 736 12.74 -19.30 -11.04
N ARG A 737 13.31 -20.51 -10.92
CA ARG A 737 14.72 -20.70 -10.51
C ARG A 737 15.71 -20.06 -11.50
N LEU A 738 15.45 -20.18 -12.81
CA LEU A 738 16.24 -19.51 -13.84
C LEU A 738 16.16 -17.98 -13.75
N PHE A 739 14.99 -17.44 -13.38
CA PHE A 739 14.78 -16.00 -13.21
C PHE A 739 15.38 -15.44 -11.91
N ASP A 740 15.18 -16.13 -10.78
CA ASP A 740 15.71 -15.72 -9.47
C ASP A 740 17.23 -15.78 -9.45
N ALA A 741 17.85 -16.73 -10.16
CA ALA A 741 19.30 -16.78 -10.37
C ALA A 741 19.83 -15.53 -11.12
N TYR A 742 19.02 -14.93 -12.00
CA TYR A 742 19.37 -13.68 -12.68
C TYR A 742 19.14 -12.44 -11.81
N ALA A 743 18.11 -12.47 -10.95
CA ALA A 743 17.68 -11.32 -10.14
C ALA A 743 18.45 -11.18 -8.80
N ARG A 744 18.83 -12.27 -8.14
CA ARG A 744 19.53 -12.25 -6.85
C ARG A 744 21.03 -12.05 -7.00
N ARG A 745 21.63 -11.44 -5.98
CA ARG A 745 23.09 -11.30 -5.83
C ARG A 745 23.74 -12.64 -5.49
N SER A 746 24.98 -12.76 -5.96
CA SER A 746 26.06 -13.70 -5.58
C SER A 746 26.17 -15.01 -6.36
N GLU A 747 27.14 -14.99 -7.27
CA GLU A 747 28.17 -16.00 -7.51
C GLU A 747 27.71 -17.46 -7.72
N VAL A 748 27.74 -17.85 -9.00
CA VAL A 748 27.97 -19.19 -9.59
C VAL A 748 26.84 -19.59 -10.54
N ALA A 749 27.07 -19.29 -11.82
CA ALA A 749 27.00 -20.22 -12.96
C ALA A 749 26.69 -19.42 -14.24
N GLU A 750 27.75 -19.17 -15.01
CA GLU A 750 27.63 -18.91 -16.45
C GLU A 750 27.07 -20.17 -17.12
N ALA A 751 25.92 -20.07 -17.78
CA ALA A 751 25.57 -20.86 -18.96
C ALA A 751 24.25 -20.38 -19.59
N THR A 752 24.32 -20.10 -20.90
CA THR A 752 23.24 -19.98 -21.90
C THR A 752 22.25 -18.79 -21.81
N PRO A 753 22.46 -17.72 -22.59
CA PRO A 753 21.49 -16.62 -22.77
C PRO A 753 20.34 -16.95 -23.74
N ASP A 754 19.90 -18.21 -23.82
CA ASP A 754 18.82 -18.65 -24.73
C ASP A 754 17.82 -19.62 -24.04
N ALA A 755 17.55 -19.43 -22.75
CA ALA A 755 16.71 -20.34 -21.98
C ALA A 755 15.19 -20.17 -22.27
N VAL A 756 14.78 -20.84 -23.36
CA VAL A 756 13.51 -21.54 -23.63
C VAL A 756 12.24 -20.69 -23.60
N ASP A 757 11.98 -20.09 -24.76
CA ASP A 757 10.71 -19.52 -25.20
C ASP A 757 9.63 -20.62 -25.27
N VAL A 758 8.56 -20.47 -24.51
CA VAL A 758 7.34 -21.29 -24.63
C VAL A 758 6.16 -20.34 -24.52
N SER A 759 5.44 -20.14 -25.63
CA SER A 759 4.18 -19.40 -25.60
C SER A 759 3.16 -20.10 -24.70
N ASP A 760 2.16 -19.38 -24.16
CA ASP A 760 1.06 -19.99 -23.38
C ASP A 760 0.42 -21.17 -24.16
N THR A 761 0.39 -21.07 -25.50
CA THR A 761 -0.08 -22.10 -26.44
C THR A 761 0.85 -23.31 -26.53
N ASP A 762 2.16 -23.08 -26.63
CA ASP A 762 3.14 -24.19 -26.66
C ASP A 762 3.22 -24.92 -25.32
N LEU A 763 3.02 -24.21 -24.22
CA LEU A 763 2.95 -24.79 -22.88
C LEU A 763 1.73 -25.72 -22.79
N ALA A 764 0.56 -25.21 -23.16
CA ALA A 764 -0.68 -25.99 -23.18
C ALA A 764 -0.53 -27.24 -24.04
N ARG A 765 0.03 -27.09 -25.25
CA ARG A 765 0.26 -28.20 -26.19
C ARG A 765 1.18 -29.25 -25.61
N ARG A 766 2.36 -28.87 -25.10
CA ARG A 766 3.31 -29.82 -24.47
C ARG A 766 2.67 -30.57 -23.31
N ILE A 767 1.94 -29.87 -22.45
CA ILE A 767 1.26 -30.50 -21.31
C ILE A 767 0.22 -31.53 -21.77
N VAL A 768 -0.58 -31.19 -22.79
CA VAL A 768 -1.57 -32.12 -23.35
C VAL A 768 -0.91 -33.35 -23.96
N GLU A 769 0.09 -33.17 -24.83
CA GLU A 769 0.83 -34.26 -25.49
C GLU A 769 1.41 -35.23 -24.45
N GLU A 770 2.07 -34.68 -23.42
CA GLU A 770 2.69 -35.49 -22.40
C GLU A 770 1.68 -36.15 -21.44
N GLU A 771 0.49 -35.58 -21.22
CA GLU A 771 -0.59 -36.20 -20.42
C GLU A 771 -1.31 -37.30 -21.19
N GLN A 772 -1.52 -37.12 -22.49
CA GLN A 772 -2.06 -38.17 -23.36
C GLN A 772 -1.12 -39.37 -23.42
N ALA A 773 0.19 -39.13 -23.51
CA ALA A 773 1.20 -40.19 -23.45
C ALA A 773 1.17 -40.93 -22.10
N ARG A 774 1.07 -40.20 -20.98
CA ARG A 774 1.01 -40.78 -19.62
C ARG A 774 -0.21 -41.67 -19.40
N LEU A 775 -1.38 -41.25 -19.90
CA LEU A 775 -2.63 -41.97 -19.72
C LEU A 775 -2.90 -43.01 -20.82
N GLY A 776 -2.03 -43.08 -21.84
CA GLY A 776 -2.19 -44.00 -22.97
C GLY A 776 -3.39 -43.67 -23.86
N VAL A 777 -3.70 -42.39 -24.05
CA VAL A 777 -4.92 -41.93 -24.76
C VAL A 777 -4.65 -41.06 -26.00
N GLY A 778 -3.43 -41.10 -26.54
CA GLY A 778 -3.07 -40.43 -27.80
C GLY A 778 -3.15 -41.38 -29.01
N ASP A 779 -3.62 -40.89 -30.15
CA ASP A 779 -3.47 -41.60 -31.43
C ASP A 779 -1.97 -41.81 -31.70
N GLY A 780 -1.59 -43.06 -31.87
CA GLY A 780 -0.19 -43.45 -31.98
C GLY A 780 0.53 -42.79 -33.15
N GLN A 781 1.49 -41.91 -32.84
CA GLN A 781 2.72 -41.82 -33.62
C GLN A 781 3.88 -41.42 -32.68
N PRO A 782 4.90 -42.28 -32.52
CA PRO A 782 6.07 -41.93 -31.72
C PRO A 782 6.85 -40.81 -32.42
N ALA A 783 7.14 -39.74 -31.69
CA ALA A 783 8.11 -38.74 -32.14
C ALA A 783 9.49 -39.41 -32.31
N PRO A 784 10.28 -39.07 -33.35
CA PRO A 784 11.65 -39.55 -33.46
C PRO A 784 12.47 -39.05 -32.27
N ALA A 785 13.23 -39.96 -31.66
CA ALA A 785 14.13 -39.70 -30.53
C ALA A 785 15.20 -38.64 -30.90
N PRO A 786 15.78 -37.94 -29.90
CA PRO A 786 16.37 -36.59 -30.04
C PRO A 786 17.56 -36.47 -30.99
#